data_AF-A0A2W6ST23-F1
#
_entry.id   AF-A0A2W6ST23-F1
#
_cell.length_a   1.000
_cell.length_b   1.000
_cell.length_c   1.000
_cell.angle_alpha   90.00
_cell.angle_beta   90.00
_cell.angle_gamma   90.00
#
_symmetry.space_group_name_H-M   'P 1'
#
loop_
_entity.id
_entity.type
_entity.pdbx_description
1 polymer ?
#
loop_
_entity_poly.entity_id
_entity_poly.type
_entity_poly.pdbx_seq_one_letter_code
_entity_poly.pdbx_strand_id
1 'polypeptide(L)'
;MVQLRGAEHNNMQMLLLPFRKYSDFSGRASRQEFWFFLGLSAGIFLAAVVLTGVSAGTSAEASPTWALLYVFWWVVSAVPWFALIVRRLHDQGRSGILAWGVIAGYVMLFVMPTVGALLLLASLGLMSLPGDEGGNRFGEPPPDGFLVAEIGADTVPPSEDGQTPRAQKADEYGVTRMADGRFGSHGHSFGTYREAHRFAAAQRRRSTARVTAEKSPRAPARHAAKAFPSSASRPLAALPEKTRPVDPYEVKSTSDGRFRSGGYTFTTQAQAESFAARRGASPRAVGSIAGTSVKQRSGSARMIATDPSLSAMRSDARNDARRIDSLDRFARSLRPGARSSDTLGSAIVRGKSGSGSRPRFIAEPTKIELAGIHFEAELLYFGTGGGPGNPRHRALVDPLLPVASYSDAAGGTLDYWPHYGELAPSARRAFLEWLAGGRERKDVPIGYVFIYFYGLERRLIAEKSEVDAPSILAEARRLLRIYGDNHSFRNYCSALIEAGELIFDLADEDEPLTLYLRRSWEIPFSVRLRLGRKVRDGQPIDADDALRWAITHPQIYPRTAVTRCFEEFCALWRIRFDETFPDGIKVRPGKTRLQFHYRAASSEFNANASVEDVPDVGAIAGPIGNLDALFASCTDELDPLSRFLGRNGGDRSSLLAAALCPAPALTPAAASAVAKARMGLLGRQDSAGLALVTVEKALDLLAGTNAAGPEHRATVLKRLPSMFDALGLGFEPDKRHGPVPALGADTVLCLFELDGASRPIQDCDEYRAARTMVEIAVLAAKADDVVVEIEIEAILGDLARYTALNAADRRRLHAHASALVANPSKLRVATKRLLELPDDEKDAVLATAVRAVLADGRVLPTEVRFLEGLYKSLGKPQDDVYTRLHSAESVPRSRDGAPVGRKGGLDAERLARLREETTVVSSMLSAIFREDDGPVISPTNAGVDAGPKLPGLDQAHTHVLLALAEQPIELDAFEELCRMQRLLPDGAIETINDWSFDSLDDLAIESEDIVSLQPHLISRIRSMATA
;
A
#
# COMPACT_ATOMS: atom_id res chain seq x y z
N MET A 1 22.29 48.92 -20.56
CA MET A 1 21.18 48.76 -19.59
C MET A 1 19.78 48.86 -20.22
N VAL A 2 19.53 49.69 -21.25
CA VAL A 2 18.19 49.82 -21.88
C VAL A 2 17.79 48.59 -22.74
N GLN A 3 18.72 47.96 -23.46
CA GLN A 3 18.44 46.70 -24.21
C GLN A 3 18.17 45.49 -23.29
N LEU A 4 18.79 45.43 -22.11
CA LEU A 4 18.56 44.35 -21.14
C LEU A 4 17.18 44.50 -20.46
N ARG A 5 16.74 45.73 -20.13
CA ARG A 5 15.38 45.98 -19.61
C ARG A 5 14.26 45.66 -20.63
N GLY A 6 14.51 45.86 -21.92
CA GLY A 6 13.56 45.51 -22.99
C GLY A 6 13.41 44.00 -23.21
N ALA A 7 14.52 43.25 -23.15
CA ALA A 7 14.50 41.79 -23.23
C ALA A 7 13.83 41.13 -22.01
N GLU A 8 14.04 41.67 -20.80
CA GLU A 8 13.37 41.19 -19.58
C GLU A 8 11.84 41.45 -19.61
N HIS A 9 11.40 42.60 -20.12
CA HIS A 9 9.97 42.89 -20.31
C HIS A 9 9.31 41.94 -21.32
N ASN A 10 10.00 41.61 -22.41
CA ASN A 10 9.47 40.69 -23.43
C ASN A 10 9.40 39.24 -22.91
N ASN A 11 10.39 38.78 -22.12
CA ASN A 11 10.39 37.43 -21.55
C ASN A 11 9.31 37.25 -20.47
N MET A 12 9.08 38.27 -19.63
CA MET A 12 8.02 38.23 -18.61
C MET A 12 6.62 38.16 -19.24
N GLN A 13 6.41 38.83 -20.37
CA GLN A 13 5.14 38.77 -21.10
C GLN A 13 4.87 37.39 -21.69
N MET A 14 5.91 36.65 -22.13
CA MET A 14 5.76 35.29 -22.66
C MET A 14 5.31 34.27 -21.60
N LEU A 15 5.64 34.49 -20.32
CA LEU A 15 5.20 33.62 -19.20
C LEU A 15 3.69 33.70 -18.95
N LEU A 16 3.09 34.88 -19.15
CA LEU A 16 1.67 35.15 -18.86
C LEU A 16 0.80 35.19 -20.12
N LEU A 17 1.40 35.12 -21.31
CA LEU A 17 0.69 35.15 -22.59
C LEU A 17 -0.36 34.03 -22.73
N PRO A 18 -0.10 32.78 -22.27
CA PRO A 18 -1.11 31.72 -22.30
C PRO A 18 -2.33 32.02 -21.42
N PHE A 19 -2.18 32.76 -20.32
CA PHE A 19 -3.33 33.18 -19.50
C PHE A 19 -4.13 34.30 -20.16
N ARG A 20 -3.50 35.16 -20.96
CA ARG A 20 -4.22 36.18 -21.76
C ARG A 20 -4.97 35.55 -22.94
N LYS A 21 -4.50 34.41 -23.43
CA LYS A 21 -5.10 33.60 -24.50
C LYS A 21 -5.68 32.27 -23.98
N TYR A 22 -6.21 32.26 -22.76
CA TYR A 22 -6.48 31.01 -22.02
C TYR A 22 -7.51 30.10 -22.69
N SER A 23 -8.48 30.66 -23.43
CA SER A 23 -9.51 29.91 -24.16
C SER A 23 -9.47 30.15 -25.67
N ASP A 24 -8.38 30.74 -26.18
CA ASP A 24 -8.19 30.97 -27.60
C ASP A 24 -7.43 29.79 -28.22
N PHE A 25 -8.17 28.95 -28.93
CA PHE A 25 -7.64 27.79 -29.67
C PHE A 25 -7.27 28.13 -31.11
N SER A 26 -7.52 29.36 -31.55
CA SER A 26 -7.22 29.83 -32.89
C SER A 26 -5.82 30.44 -32.96
N GLY A 27 -5.25 30.51 -34.16
CA GLY A 27 -3.91 31.05 -34.37
C GLY A 27 -2.78 30.08 -34.01
N ARG A 28 -1.58 30.64 -33.86
CA ARG A 28 -0.29 29.95 -33.72
C ARG A 28 0.44 30.38 -32.45
N ALA A 29 1.24 29.48 -31.87
CA ALA A 29 2.08 29.76 -30.70
C ALA A 29 3.55 29.45 -31.00
N SER A 30 4.44 30.36 -30.65
CA SER A 30 5.88 30.20 -30.87
C SER A 30 6.47 29.15 -29.91
N ARG A 31 7.67 28.64 -30.24
CA ARG A 31 8.43 27.75 -29.34
C ARG A 31 8.72 28.41 -28.01
N GLN A 32 9.04 29.70 -28.02
CA GLN A 32 9.37 30.45 -26.82
C GLN A 32 8.17 30.52 -25.88
N GLU A 33 6.96 30.80 -26.40
CA GLU A 33 5.72 30.79 -25.60
C GLU A 33 5.52 29.45 -24.89
N PHE A 34 5.74 28.33 -25.58
CA PHE A 34 5.66 26.98 -25.01
C PHE A 34 6.71 26.74 -23.91
N TRP A 35 7.99 27.02 -24.18
CA TRP A 35 9.07 26.73 -23.25
C TRP A 35 9.04 27.61 -22.00
N PHE A 36 8.67 28.89 -22.13
CA PHE A 36 8.52 29.77 -20.96
C PHE A 36 7.38 29.30 -20.05
N PHE A 37 6.23 28.93 -20.61
CA PHE A 37 5.09 28.44 -19.83
C PHE A 37 5.36 27.07 -19.17
N LEU A 38 6.09 26.19 -19.88
CA LEU A 38 6.58 24.92 -19.32
C LEU A 38 7.56 25.16 -18.18
N GLY A 39 8.51 26.08 -18.36
CA GLY A 39 9.47 26.47 -17.33
C GLY A 39 8.80 27.04 -16.08
N LEU A 40 7.78 27.90 -16.24
CA LEU A 40 6.99 28.43 -15.13
C LEU A 40 6.31 27.31 -14.33
N SER A 41 5.62 26.41 -15.04
CA SER A 41 4.91 25.30 -14.39
C SER A 41 5.87 24.31 -13.71
N ALA A 42 7.03 24.05 -14.32
CA ALA A 42 8.09 23.23 -13.72
C ALA A 42 8.70 23.89 -12.47
N GLY A 43 8.89 25.21 -12.48
CA GLY A 43 9.37 25.97 -11.33
C GLY A 43 8.37 25.94 -10.16
N ILE A 44 7.08 26.08 -10.44
CA ILE A 44 6.02 25.97 -9.42
C ILE A 44 5.95 24.55 -8.85
N PHE A 45 6.09 23.53 -9.70
CA PHE A 45 6.17 22.14 -9.25
C PHE A 45 7.37 21.91 -8.33
N LEU A 46 8.56 22.37 -8.72
CA LEU A 46 9.78 22.21 -7.91
C LEU A 46 9.65 22.94 -6.56
N ALA A 47 9.11 24.15 -6.56
CA ALA A 47 8.85 24.91 -5.34
C ALA A 47 7.87 24.16 -4.42
N ALA A 48 6.78 23.61 -4.96
CA ALA A 48 5.84 22.80 -4.19
C ALA A 48 6.49 21.55 -3.58
N VAL A 49 7.33 20.83 -4.34
CA VAL A 49 8.06 19.64 -3.84
C VAL A 49 9.04 20.01 -2.74
N VAL A 50 9.85 21.06 -2.94
CA VAL A 50 10.83 21.52 -1.94
C VAL A 50 10.13 21.98 -0.66
N LEU A 51 9.10 22.82 -0.78
CA LEU A 51 8.36 23.33 0.37
C LEU A 51 7.63 22.21 1.13
N THR A 52 7.09 21.22 0.41
CA THR A 52 6.52 20.00 1.03
C THR A 52 7.59 19.23 1.79
N GLY A 53 8.75 18.97 1.18
CA GLY A 53 9.85 18.25 1.81
C GLY A 53 10.42 18.96 3.04
N VAL A 54 10.62 20.28 2.97
CA VAL A 54 11.06 21.11 4.10
C VAL A 54 10.03 21.11 5.23
N SER A 55 8.74 21.20 4.91
CA SER A 55 7.67 21.15 5.92
C SER A 55 7.58 19.78 6.62
N ALA A 56 7.80 18.70 5.89
CA ALA A 56 7.81 17.34 6.43
C ALA A 56 9.03 17.06 7.33
N GLY A 57 10.15 17.77 7.13
CA GLY A 57 11.35 17.63 7.95
C GLY A 57 11.38 18.50 9.21
N THR A 58 10.46 19.46 9.35
CA THR A 58 10.47 20.46 10.43
C THR A 58 9.26 20.39 11.37
N SER A 59 8.24 19.58 11.04
CA SER A 59 7.02 19.44 11.83
C SER A 59 6.57 17.97 11.90
N ALA A 60 5.96 17.57 13.04
CA ALA A 60 5.49 16.20 13.27
C ALA A 60 4.27 15.80 12.43
N GLU A 61 3.64 16.75 11.73
CA GLU A 61 2.50 16.52 10.83
C GLU A 61 2.75 17.23 9.49
N ALA A 62 2.99 16.45 8.43
CA ALA A 62 3.18 16.99 7.08
C ALA A 62 1.87 17.64 6.59
N SER A 63 1.79 18.97 6.62
CA SER A 63 0.65 19.71 6.09
C SER A 63 0.56 19.57 4.56
N PRO A 64 -0.58 19.15 3.97
CA PRO A 64 -0.73 18.98 2.52
C PRO A 64 -0.86 20.31 1.76
N THR A 65 -0.69 21.45 2.44
CA THR A 65 -0.92 22.80 1.89
C THR A 65 -0.21 23.04 0.56
N TRP A 66 1.08 22.70 0.47
CA TRP A 66 1.89 22.92 -0.74
C TRP A 66 1.46 22.01 -1.90
N ALA A 67 1.05 20.77 -1.61
CA ALA A 67 0.50 19.85 -2.60
C ALA A 67 -0.86 20.35 -3.12
N LEU A 68 -1.72 20.87 -2.24
CA LEU A 68 -3.02 21.45 -2.61
C LEU A 68 -2.87 22.71 -3.47
N LEU A 69 -1.89 23.56 -3.19
CA LEU A 69 -1.58 24.72 -4.03
C LEU A 69 -1.10 24.33 -5.44
N TYR A 70 -0.37 23.22 -5.56
CA TYR A 70 0.01 22.69 -6.86
C TYR A 70 -1.18 22.12 -7.63
N VAL A 71 -2.10 21.42 -6.95
CA VAL A 71 -3.37 20.98 -7.56
C VAL A 71 -4.18 22.18 -8.04
N PHE A 72 -4.27 23.25 -7.24
CA PHE A 72 -4.93 24.49 -7.64
C PHE A 72 -4.28 25.13 -8.88
N TRP A 73 -2.96 25.17 -8.95
CA TRP A 73 -2.23 25.63 -10.15
C TRP A 73 -2.60 24.82 -11.39
N TRP A 74 -2.69 23.48 -11.29
CA TRP A 74 -3.13 22.62 -12.40
C TRP A 74 -4.55 22.92 -12.87
N VAL A 75 -5.48 23.13 -11.95
CA VAL A 75 -6.88 23.45 -12.28
C VAL A 75 -6.97 24.78 -13.03
N VAL A 76 -6.28 25.82 -12.54
CA VAL A 76 -6.29 27.15 -13.15
C VAL A 76 -5.56 27.17 -14.50
N SER A 77 -4.49 26.39 -14.64
CA SER A 77 -3.65 26.38 -15.85
C SER A 77 -4.08 25.35 -16.90
N ALA A 78 -5.00 24.43 -16.60
CA ALA A 78 -5.40 23.34 -17.52
C ALA A 78 -5.92 23.84 -18.88
N VAL A 79 -6.81 24.84 -18.87
CA VAL A 79 -7.36 25.41 -20.11
C VAL A 79 -6.29 26.18 -20.90
N PRO A 80 -5.50 27.10 -20.27
CA PRO A 80 -4.32 27.70 -20.91
C PRO A 80 -3.35 26.69 -21.53
N TRP A 81 -3.05 25.60 -20.82
CA TRP A 81 -2.16 24.53 -21.28
C TRP A 81 -2.69 23.87 -22.55
N PHE A 82 -3.97 23.54 -22.55
CA PHE A 82 -4.61 22.92 -23.71
C PHE A 82 -4.66 23.87 -24.91
N ALA A 83 -5.04 25.14 -24.69
CA ALA A 83 -5.05 26.17 -25.72
C ALA A 83 -3.66 26.40 -26.33
N LEU A 84 -2.62 26.45 -25.50
CA LEU A 84 -1.23 26.61 -25.94
C LEU A 84 -0.75 25.43 -26.79
N ILE A 85 -1.03 24.19 -26.37
CA ILE A 85 -0.64 22.97 -27.12
C ILE A 85 -1.33 22.94 -28.50
N VAL A 86 -2.62 23.30 -28.56
CA VAL A 86 -3.36 23.37 -29.83
C VAL A 86 -2.73 24.40 -30.77
N ARG A 87 -2.45 25.62 -30.27
CA ARG A 87 -1.80 26.68 -31.07
C ARG A 87 -0.36 26.33 -31.48
N ARG A 88 0.36 25.55 -30.66
CA ARG A 88 1.70 25.04 -30.98
C ARG A 88 1.66 24.00 -32.10
N LEU A 89 0.65 23.13 -32.11
CA LEU A 89 0.42 22.18 -33.20
C LEU A 89 0.00 22.87 -34.49
N HIS A 90 -0.82 23.92 -34.40
CA HIS A 90 -1.19 24.76 -35.52
C HIS A 90 0.02 25.49 -36.12
N ASP A 91 1.00 25.88 -35.30
CA ASP A 91 2.24 26.48 -35.77
C ASP A 91 3.06 25.56 -36.70
N GLN A 92 2.86 24.24 -36.59
CA GLN A 92 3.50 23.21 -37.41
C GLN A 92 2.60 22.70 -38.54
N GLY A 93 1.50 23.41 -38.81
CA GLY A 93 0.49 23.02 -39.81
C GLY A 93 -0.32 21.77 -39.44
N ARG A 94 -0.19 21.25 -38.20
CA ARG A 94 -0.84 20.02 -37.73
C ARG A 94 -2.23 20.30 -37.15
N SER A 95 -3.04 19.24 -37.04
CA SER A 95 -4.37 19.34 -36.42
C SER A 95 -4.25 19.48 -34.89
N GLY A 96 -5.02 20.41 -34.31
CA GLY A 96 -5.14 20.56 -32.86
C GLY A 96 -5.68 19.32 -32.13
N ILE A 97 -6.33 18.38 -32.85
CA ILE A 97 -6.78 17.09 -32.28
C ILE A 97 -5.60 16.29 -31.72
N LEU A 98 -4.38 16.48 -32.22
CA LEU A 98 -3.18 15.82 -31.67
C LEU A 98 -2.87 16.25 -30.22
N ALA A 99 -3.46 17.34 -29.71
CA ALA A 99 -3.35 17.74 -28.31
C ALA A 99 -3.91 16.67 -27.35
N TRP A 100 -4.86 15.84 -27.81
CA TRP A 100 -5.35 14.68 -27.06
C TRP A 100 -4.26 13.65 -26.77
N GLY A 101 -3.17 13.61 -27.54
CA GLY A 101 -2.01 12.75 -27.27
C GLY A 101 -1.32 13.08 -25.95
N VAL A 102 -1.30 14.36 -25.55
CA VAL A 102 -0.76 14.79 -24.24
C VAL A 102 -1.68 14.33 -23.11
N ILE A 103 -3.00 14.53 -23.27
CA ILE A 103 -4.00 14.09 -22.28
C ILE A 103 -3.98 12.55 -22.14
N ALA A 104 -3.98 11.83 -23.25
CA ALA A 104 -3.85 10.38 -23.27
C ALA A 104 -2.54 9.92 -22.63
N GLY A 105 -1.43 10.64 -22.84
CA GLY A 105 -0.16 10.39 -22.17
C GLY A 105 -0.27 10.49 -20.64
N TYR A 106 -0.90 11.55 -20.12
CA TYR A 106 -1.15 11.70 -18.67
C TYR A 106 -2.08 10.62 -18.12
N VAL A 107 -3.18 10.30 -18.81
CA VAL A 107 -4.11 9.23 -18.40
C VAL A 107 -3.41 7.87 -18.41
N MET A 108 -2.63 7.57 -19.45
CA MET A 108 -1.87 6.33 -19.56
C MET A 108 -0.75 6.24 -18.53
N LEU A 109 -0.22 7.35 -17.99
CA LEU A 109 0.77 7.29 -16.93
C LEU A 109 0.23 6.59 -15.66
N PHE A 110 -1.08 6.67 -15.41
CA PHE A 110 -1.75 5.99 -14.29
C PHE A 110 -2.15 4.54 -14.60
N VAL A 111 -2.36 4.19 -15.88
CA VAL A 111 -2.81 2.85 -16.29
C VAL A 111 -1.62 1.96 -16.71
N MET A 112 -0.72 2.50 -17.52
CA MET A 112 0.47 1.87 -18.09
C MET A 112 1.64 2.89 -18.11
N PRO A 113 2.40 3.02 -17.00
CA PRO A 113 3.36 4.11 -16.81
C PRO A 113 4.38 4.29 -17.94
N THR A 114 4.87 3.18 -18.50
CA THR A 114 5.83 3.17 -19.61
C THR A 114 5.24 3.74 -20.91
N VAL A 115 4.00 3.36 -21.23
CA VAL A 115 3.28 3.85 -22.43
C VAL A 115 2.94 5.32 -22.25
N GLY A 116 2.48 5.72 -21.06
CA GLY A 116 2.22 7.13 -20.72
C GLY A 116 3.47 7.99 -20.88
N ALA A 117 4.61 7.55 -20.32
CA ALA A 117 5.89 8.25 -20.45
C ALA A 117 6.34 8.39 -21.92
N LEU A 118 6.22 7.34 -22.73
CA LEU A 118 6.56 7.39 -24.15
C LEU A 118 5.67 8.36 -24.95
N LEU A 119 4.37 8.40 -24.67
CA LEU A 119 3.44 9.34 -25.30
C LEU A 119 3.73 10.80 -24.93
N LEU A 120 4.07 11.05 -23.66
CA LEU A 120 4.44 12.38 -23.19
C LEU A 120 5.79 12.84 -23.79
N LEU A 121 6.78 11.95 -23.87
CA LEU A 121 8.06 12.24 -24.53
C LEU A 121 7.90 12.51 -26.03
N ALA A 122 7.08 11.70 -26.72
CA ALA A 122 6.76 11.92 -28.13
C ALA A 122 6.04 13.26 -28.35
N SER A 123 5.11 13.62 -27.46
CA SER A 123 4.39 14.89 -27.51
C SER A 123 5.32 16.08 -27.22
N LEU A 124 6.23 15.95 -26.25
CA LEU A 124 7.24 16.97 -25.96
C LEU A 124 8.21 17.17 -27.12
N GLY A 125 8.66 16.06 -27.73
CA GLY A 125 9.48 16.10 -28.95
C GLY A 125 8.75 16.80 -30.09
N LEU A 126 7.45 16.55 -30.24
CA LEU A 126 6.61 17.23 -31.20
C LEU A 126 6.53 18.74 -30.93
N MET A 127 6.28 19.18 -29.69
CA MET A 127 6.24 20.62 -29.36
C MET A 127 7.59 21.34 -29.59
N SER A 128 8.69 20.59 -29.59
CA SER A 128 10.06 21.09 -29.78
C SER A 128 10.42 21.34 -31.26
N LEU A 129 9.69 20.75 -32.22
CA LEU A 129 9.94 20.93 -33.67
C LEU A 129 9.72 22.39 -34.13
N PRO A 130 10.31 22.83 -35.26
CA PRO A 130 10.12 24.19 -35.77
C PRO A 130 8.71 24.35 -36.34
N GLY A 131 8.20 25.58 -36.27
CA GLY A 131 6.96 25.95 -36.97
C GLY A 131 7.19 26.15 -38.46
N ASP A 132 6.10 26.30 -39.22
CA ASP A 132 6.15 26.64 -40.63
C ASP A 132 6.67 28.08 -40.83
N GLU A 133 7.69 28.28 -41.67
CA GLU A 133 8.33 29.59 -41.88
C GLU A 133 7.45 30.61 -42.62
N GLY A 134 6.36 30.17 -43.25
CA GLY A 134 5.37 31.03 -43.92
C GLY A 134 3.98 30.98 -43.26
N GLY A 135 3.07 31.82 -43.75
CA GLY A 135 1.65 31.74 -43.38
C GLY A 135 1.07 30.36 -43.70
N ASN A 136 0.37 29.76 -42.73
CA ASN A 136 -0.31 28.49 -42.92
C ASN A 136 -1.83 28.68 -42.73
N ARG A 137 -2.61 27.59 -42.88
CA ARG A 137 -4.09 27.65 -42.76
C ARG A 137 -4.62 28.17 -41.41
N PHE A 138 -3.76 28.31 -40.41
CA PHE A 138 -4.09 28.82 -39.07
C PHE A 138 -3.59 30.24 -38.83
N GLY A 139 -2.95 30.88 -39.83
CA GLY A 139 -2.52 32.28 -39.79
C GLY A 139 -1.04 32.50 -40.13
N GLU A 140 -0.67 33.77 -40.17
CA GLU A 140 0.73 34.22 -40.31
C GLU A 140 1.59 33.70 -39.14
N PRO A 141 2.90 33.49 -39.36
CA PRO A 141 3.78 33.03 -38.31
C PRO A 141 3.71 33.96 -37.09
N PRO A 142 3.72 33.39 -35.86
CA PRO A 142 3.72 34.21 -34.66
C PRO A 142 4.96 35.11 -34.69
N PRO A 143 4.85 36.39 -34.30
CA PRO A 143 5.99 37.29 -34.32
C PRO A 143 7.11 36.71 -33.47
N ASP A 144 8.25 36.43 -34.08
CA ASP A 144 9.50 36.25 -33.34
C ASP A 144 9.71 37.54 -32.53
N GLY A 145 10.21 37.43 -31.29
CA GLY A 145 10.20 38.47 -30.26
C GLY A 145 10.89 39.82 -30.54
N PHE A 146 11.04 40.22 -31.81
CA PHE A 146 11.37 41.57 -32.27
C PHE A 146 10.15 42.21 -32.98
N LEU A 147 9.30 42.83 -32.14
CA LEU A 147 8.25 43.84 -32.38
C LEU A 147 7.77 44.12 -33.82
N VAL A 148 6.43 44.14 -34.00
CA VAL A 148 5.71 45.40 -34.32
C VAL A 148 4.42 45.44 -33.49
N ALA A 149 4.26 46.51 -32.73
CA ALA A 149 3.03 46.88 -32.05
C ALA A 149 2.09 47.60 -33.04
N GLU A 150 0.84 47.19 -33.10
CA GLU A 150 -0.23 47.99 -33.72
C GLU A 150 -1.41 48.07 -32.75
N ILE A 151 -1.51 49.19 -32.02
CA ILE A 151 -2.78 49.79 -31.59
C ILE A 151 -2.58 51.30 -31.52
N GLY A 152 -3.40 52.06 -32.25
CA GLY A 152 -3.77 53.43 -31.86
C GLY A 152 -3.58 54.49 -32.95
N ALA A 153 -4.69 54.90 -33.54
CA ALA A 153 -4.84 56.08 -34.38
C ALA A 153 -4.38 57.38 -33.66
N ASP A 154 -3.74 58.30 -34.40
CA ASP A 154 -4.29 59.63 -34.67
C ASP A 154 -3.31 60.54 -35.45
N THR A 155 -3.90 61.37 -36.33
CA THR A 155 -3.45 62.71 -36.81
C THR A 155 -2.49 62.92 -38.02
N VAL A 156 -3.10 63.09 -39.22
CA VAL A 156 -2.93 64.12 -40.31
C VAL A 156 -1.59 64.26 -41.12
N PRO A 157 -1.51 64.94 -42.32
CA PRO A 157 -1.07 64.40 -43.65
C PRO A 157 0.06 65.26 -44.33
N PRO A 158 0.22 65.48 -45.67
CA PRO A 158 0.20 64.66 -46.92
C PRO A 158 1.53 64.74 -47.75
N SER A 159 1.48 64.29 -49.04
CA SER A 159 2.40 64.46 -50.20
C SER A 159 3.62 63.50 -50.27
N GLU A 160 3.70 62.54 -51.21
CA GLU A 160 3.82 62.52 -52.70
C GLU A 160 5.27 62.24 -53.15
N ASP A 161 5.39 61.34 -54.14
CA ASP A 161 6.54 60.95 -54.96
C ASP A 161 7.72 60.19 -54.29
N GLY A 162 8.28 59.09 -54.81
CA GLY A 162 8.07 58.35 -56.06
C GLY A 162 9.26 57.40 -56.30
N GLN A 163 8.96 56.19 -56.80
CA GLN A 163 9.81 55.16 -57.44
C GLN A 163 10.45 53.99 -56.65
N THR A 164 10.01 52.79 -57.07
CA THR A 164 10.55 51.43 -56.88
C THR A 164 11.28 50.94 -58.16
N PRO A 165 12.20 49.94 -58.11
CA PRO A 165 12.69 49.23 -59.30
C PRO A 165 11.99 47.86 -59.53
N ARG A 166 11.86 47.47 -60.81
CA ARG A 166 11.02 46.36 -61.35
C ARG A 166 11.86 45.15 -61.86
N ALA A 167 11.38 43.92 -61.67
CA ALA A 167 12.03 42.64 -62.07
C ALA A 167 11.74 42.19 -63.53
N GLN A 168 12.66 41.42 -64.13
CA GLN A 168 12.60 40.91 -65.53
C GLN A 168 11.62 39.73 -65.75
N LYS A 169 11.04 39.65 -66.95
CA LYS A 169 9.92 38.76 -67.36
C LYS A 169 10.40 37.37 -67.81
N ALA A 170 9.61 36.32 -67.50
CA ALA A 170 9.83 34.93 -67.92
C ALA A 170 9.68 34.73 -69.44
N ASP A 171 10.32 33.70 -70.00
CA ASP A 171 10.25 33.35 -71.41
C ASP A 171 8.97 32.55 -71.80
N GLU A 172 8.82 32.21 -73.09
CA GLU A 172 7.64 31.52 -73.65
C GLU A 172 7.39 30.12 -73.04
N TYR A 173 8.41 29.50 -72.45
CA TYR A 173 8.32 28.21 -71.77
C TYR A 173 8.12 28.33 -70.25
N GLY A 174 8.01 29.56 -69.73
CA GLY A 174 7.82 29.84 -68.31
C GLY A 174 9.08 29.65 -67.47
N VAL A 175 10.27 29.82 -68.08
CA VAL A 175 11.56 29.83 -67.39
C VAL A 175 12.05 31.27 -67.25
N THR A 176 12.48 31.65 -66.05
CA THR A 176 12.98 33.00 -65.73
C THR A 176 14.42 32.91 -65.27
N ARG A 177 15.30 33.79 -65.77
CA ARG A 177 16.67 33.87 -65.25
C ARG A 177 16.66 34.72 -63.97
N MET A 178 17.17 34.15 -62.89
CA MET A 178 17.24 34.79 -61.58
C MET A 178 18.52 35.61 -61.44
N ALA A 179 18.52 36.57 -60.51
CA ALA A 179 19.61 37.53 -60.31
C ALA A 179 20.94 36.86 -59.89
N ASP A 180 20.89 35.64 -59.37
CA ASP A 180 22.05 34.81 -59.00
C ASP A 180 22.62 33.99 -60.18
N GLY A 181 22.08 34.17 -61.39
CA GLY A 181 22.52 33.51 -62.62
C GLY A 181 21.86 32.15 -62.91
N ARG A 182 21.02 31.64 -62.01
CA ARG A 182 20.28 30.37 -62.15
C ARG A 182 18.95 30.55 -62.89
N PHE A 183 18.28 29.45 -63.20
CA PHE A 183 17.02 29.46 -63.97
C PHE A 183 15.87 28.91 -63.12
N GLY A 184 14.81 29.73 -62.96
CA GLY A 184 13.62 29.39 -62.19
C GLY A 184 12.43 29.02 -63.07
N SER A 185 11.70 27.94 -62.73
CA SER A 185 10.39 27.65 -63.31
C SER A 185 9.45 27.02 -62.28
N HIS A 186 8.19 27.46 -62.24
CA HIS A 186 7.14 26.94 -61.36
C HIS A 186 7.55 26.82 -59.87
N GLY A 187 8.29 27.83 -59.37
CA GLY A 187 8.75 27.89 -57.97
C GLY A 187 10.03 27.11 -57.66
N HIS A 188 10.66 26.47 -58.66
CA HIS A 188 11.90 25.72 -58.48
C HIS A 188 13.07 26.38 -59.23
N SER A 189 14.26 26.37 -58.64
CA SER A 189 15.51 26.90 -59.22
C SER A 189 16.41 25.77 -59.70
N PHE A 190 17.01 25.95 -60.88
CA PHE A 190 17.83 24.97 -61.58
C PHE A 190 19.17 25.57 -61.99
N GLY A 191 20.21 24.75 -61.97
CA GLY A 191 21.56 25.16 -62.36
C GLY A 191 21.68 25.49 -63.85
N THR A 192 20.87 24.86 -64.70
CA THR A 192 20.89 25.10 -66.15
C THR A 192 19.50 25.30 -66.73
N TYR A 193 19.41 26.10 -67.81
CA TYR A 193 18.16 26.36 -68.51
C TYR A 193 17.48 25.08 -69.03
N ARG A 194 18.27 24.10 -69.48
CA ARG A 194 17.76 22.84 -70.05
C ARG A 194 16.99 22.00 -69.02
N GLU A 195 17.39 22.06 -67.76
CA GLU A 195 16.71 21.38 -66.65
C GLU A 195 15.40 22.09 -66.29
N ALA A 196 15.44 23.41 -66.14
CA ALA A 196 14.25 24.23 -65.88
C ALA A 196 13.18 24.05 -66.97
N HIS A 197 13.60 24.03 -68.24
CA HIS A 197 12.71 23.83 -69.38
C HIS A 197 12.10 22.42 -69.41
N ARG A 198 12.88 21.36 -69.16
CA ARG A 198 12.35 19.99 -69.08
C ARG A 198 11.32 19.84 -67.95
N PHE A 199 11.57 20.49 -66.82
CA PHE A 199 10.64 20.49 -65.69
C PHE A 199 9.35 21.23 -66.02
N ALA A 200 9.44 22.41 -66.64
CA ALA A 200 8.27 23.18 -67.09
C ALA A 200 7.42 22.40 -68.11
N ALA A 201 8.07 21.70 -69.07
CA ALA A 201 7.38 20.89 -70.07
C ALA A 201 6.66 19.66 -69.48
N ALA A 202 7.23 19.03 -68.43
CA ALA A 202 6.61 17.90 -67.74
C ALA A 202 5.36 18.32 -66.94
N GLN A 203 5.41 19.50 -66.31
CA GLN A 203 4.27 20.06 -65.57
C GLN A 203 3.09 20.38 -66.49
N ARG A 204 3.34 20.96 -67.68
CA ARG A 204 2.28 21.21 -68.67
C ARG A 204 1.58 19.94 -69.16
N ARG A 205 2.30 18.82 -69.34
CA ARG A 205 1.68 17.53 -69.73
C ARG A 205 0.78 16.96 -68.63
N ARG A 206 1.17 17.13 -67.35
CA ARG A 206 0.36 16.71 -66.19
C ARG A 206 -0.89 17.57 -66.01
N SER A 207 -0.81 18.88 -66.26
CA SER A 207 -1.98 19.75 -66.16
C SER A 207 -3.02 19.46 -67.25
N THR A 208 -2.60 19.14 -68.49
CA THR A 208 -3.54 18.76 -69.56
C THR A 208 -4.22 17.42 -69.31
N ALA A 209 -3.55 16.45 -68.68
CA ALA A 209 -4.13 15.13 -68.38
C ALA A 209 -5.17 15.18 -67.23
N ARG A 210 -5.03 16.14 -66.31
CA ARG A 210 -5.90 16.28 -65.14
C ARG A 210 -7.22 16.98 -65.47
N VAL A 211 -7.24 17.90 -66.45
CA VAL A 211 -8.44 18.65 -66.86
C VAL A 211 -9.43 17.79 -67.67
N THR A 212 -8.97 16.75 -68.37
CA THR A 212 -9.87 15.84 -69.11
C THR A 212 -10.58 14.80 -68.23
N ALA A 213 -10.14 14.61 -66.98
CA ALA A 213 -10.71 13.58 -66.08
C ALA A 213 -11.90 14.07 -65.24
N GLU A 214 -12.16 15.39 -65.20
CA GLU A 214 -13.09 16.00 -64.23
C GLU A 214 -14.45 16.44 -64.80
N LYS A 215 -14.75 16.12 -66.07
CA LYS A 215 -16.07 16.39 -66.68
C LYS A 215 -16.70 15.13 -67.30
N SER A 216 -17.43 14.34 -66.49
CA SER A 216 -18.61 13.58 -66.98
C SER A 216 -19.43 12.94 -65.83
N PRO A 217 -20.79 12.99 -65.83
CA PRO A 217 -21.62 12.44 -64.75
C PRO A 217 -22.34 11.09 -65.06
N ARG A 218 -22.50 10.28 -63.99
CA ARG A 218 -23.46 9.18 -63.65
C ARG A 218 -23.93 8.10 -64.68
N ALA A 219 -23.58 6.83 -64.34
CA ALA A 219 -24.32 5.53 -64.42
C ALA A 219 -24.70 4.92 -65.81
N PRO A 220 -25.06 3.62 -65.96
CA PRO A 220 -24.91 2.41 -65.12
C PRO A 220 -24.26 1.18 -65.84
N ALA A 221 -24.05 0.09 -65.08
CA ALA A 221 -23.82 -1.33 -65.44
C ALA A 221 -23.54 -1.77 -66.91
N ARG A 222 -22.48 -2.58 -67.12
CA ARG A 222 -22.54 -3.92 -67.75
C ARG A 222 -21.18 -4.62 -67.94
N HIS A 223 -21.23 -5.93 -67.72
CA HIS A 223 -20.41 -7.05 -68.23
C HIS A 223 -19.19 -6.80 -69.14
N ALA A 224 -18.12 -7.56 -68.83
CA ALA A 224 -17.47 -8.57 -69.69
C ALA A 224 -15.94 -8.48 -69.77
N ALA A 225 -15.31 -9.54 -69.26
CA ALA A 225 -14.23 -10.36 -69.83
C ALA A 225 -13.06 -9.72 -70.59
N LYS A 226 -11.86 -10.17 -70.19
CA LYS A 226 -10.60 -10.47 -70.94
C LYS A 226 -9.41 -9.89 -70.18
N ALA A 227 -8.24 -10.49 -70.08
CA ALA A 227 -7.72 -11.81 -70.42
C ALA A 227 -6.31 -11.84 -69.78
N PHE A 228 -5.86 -13.03 -69.35
CA PHE A 228 -4.47 -13.31 -69.02
C PHE A 228 -3.59 -13.28 -70.29
N PRO A 229 -2.28 -13.07 -70.11
CA PRO A 229 -1.30 -14.11 -70.47
C PRO A 229 -0.28 -14.30 -69.31
N SER A 230 0.07 -15.49 -68.79
CA SER A 230 0.84 -16.63 -69.36
C SER A 230 2.09 -16.17 -70.15
N SER A 231 3.30 -16.70 -70.03
CA SER A 231 3.99 -17.69 -69.19
C SER A 231 5.41 -17.81 -69.77
N ALA A 232 6.46 -17.94 -68.95
CA ALA A 232 7.77 -18.56 -69.26
C ALA A 232 8.78 -18.10 -68.19
N SER A 233 9.71 -18.88 -67.62
CA SER A 233 10.02 -20.32 -67.61
C SER A 233 11.14 -20.49 -66.55
N ARG A 234 11.12 -21.62 -65.83
CA ARG A 234 12.01 -22.04 -64.72
C ARG A 234 13.47 -22.30 -65.19
N PRO A 235 14.48 -22.39 -64.29
CA PRO A 235 14.81 -23.70 -63.71
C PRO A 235 15.30 -23.73 -62.24
N LEU A 236 15.30 -24.97 -61.73
CA LEU A 236 15.64 -25.51 -60.40
C LEU A 236 17.07 -25.24 -59.90
N ALA A 237 17.25 -25.05 -58.58
CA ALA A 237 18.32 -25.69 -57.78
C ALA A 237 18.09 -25.57 -56.25
N ALA A 238 18.31 -26.69 -55.57
CA ALA A 238 18.70 -26.89 -54.16
C ALA A 238 17.75 -26.48 -53.00
N LEU A 239 17.21 -27.51 -52.32
CA LEU A 239 16.86 -27.47 -50.89
C LEU A 239 18.14 -27.35 -50.04
N PRO A 240 18.08 -26.63 -48.91
CA PRO A 240 18.64 -27.20 -47.70
C PRO A 240 17.68 -27.12 -46.48
N GLU A 241 17.70 -28.23 -45.75
CA GLU A 241 17.59 -28.37 -44.29
C GLU A 241 16.36 -27.88 -43.50
N LYS A 242 15.70 -28.87 -42.88
CA LYS A 242 14.78 -28.70 -41.75
C LYS A 242 15.50 -27.99 -40.59
N THR A 243 15.16 -26.74 -40.33
CA THR A 243 15.50 -26.05 -39.08
C THR A 243 14.81 -26.78 -37.91
N ARG A 244 15.62 -27.26 -36.95
CA ARG A 244 15.16 -27.79 -35.66
C ARG A 244 14.30 -26.74 -34.92
N PRO A 245 13.30 -27.15 -34.11
CA PRO A 245 12.57 -26.23 -33.27
C PRO A 245 13.55 -25.56 -32.30
N VAL A 246 13.55 -24.22 -32.29
CA VAL A 246 14.37 -23.40 -31.38
C VAL A 246 13.77 -23.55 -29.98
N ASP A 247 14.55 -24.07 -29.03
CA ASP A 247 14.17 -24.05 -27.62
C ASP A 247 14.11 -22.58 -27.17
N PRO A 248 12.93 -22.05 -26.79
CA PRO A 248 12.79 -20.66 -26.41
C PRO A 248 13.59 -20.30 -25.15
N TYR A 249 14.09 -21.28 -24.39
CA TYR A 249 14.85 -21.09 -23.16
C TYR A 249 16.35 -21.41 -23.29
N GLU A 250 16.87 -21.63 -24.49
CA GLU A 250 18.31 -21.79 -24.72
C GLU A 250 19.10 -20.55 -24.25
N VAL A 251 20.14 -20.76 -23.43
CA VAL A 251 20.98 -19.70 -22.88
C VAL A 251 22.02 -19.27 -23.92
N LYS A 252 22.02 -17.98 -24.29
CA LYS A 252 22.95 -17.41 -25.27
C LYS A 252 23.72 -16.23 -24.68
N SER A 253 25.03 -16.19 -24.87
CA SER A 253 25.79 -14.98 -24.54
C SER A 253 25.50 -13.87 -25.54
N THR A 254 25.45 -12.63 -25.04
CA THR A 254 25.29 -11.40 -25.82
C THR A 254 26.65 -10.70 -25.94
N SER A 255 26.81 -9.86 -26.97
CA SER A 255 28.04 -9.12 -27.26
C SER A 255 28.57 -8.28 -26.09
N ASP A 256 27.70 -7.97 -25.13
CA ASP A 256 27.96 -7.06 -24.02
C ASP A 256 28.36 -7.83 -22.74
N GLY A 257 28.68 -9.12 -22.85
CA GLY A 257 29.12 -9.98 -21.75
C GLY A 257 28.02 -10.55 -20.85
N ARG A 258 26.74 -10.38 -21.23
CA ARG A 258 25.55 -10.88 -20.49
C ARG A 258 24.93 -12.10 -21.17
N PHE A 259 24.00 -12.79 -20.50
CA PHE A 259 23.38 -14.02 -20.98
C PHE A 259 21.87 -13.86 -21.19
N ARG A 260 21.30 -14.40 -22.27
CA ARG A 260 19.86 -14.35 -22.56
C ARG A 260 19.23 -15.73 -22.57
N SER A 261 18.05 -15.87 -21.96
CA SER A 261 17.19 -17.06 -22.06
C SER A 261 15.71 -16.66 -21.92
N GLY A 262 14.81 -17.24 -22.72
CA GLY A 262 13.37 -16.99 -22.60
C GLY A 262 12.92 -15.55 -22.85
N GLY A 263 13.74 -14.73 -23.51
CA GLY A 263 13.51 -13.29 -23.71
C GLY A 263 14.06 -12.38 -22.60
N TYR A 264 14.68 -12.93 -21.57
CA TYR A 264 15.25 -12.20 -20.44
C TYR A 264 16.78 -12.17 -20.48
N THR A 265 17.38 -11.10 -19.97
CA THR A 265 18.85 -10.88 -19.90
C THR A 265 19.33 -11.01 -18.45
N PHE A 266 20.43 -11.73 -18.25
CA PHE A 266 21.03 -12.06 -16.96
C PHE A 266 22.50 -11.64 -16.94
N THR A 267 22.98 -11.25 -15.77
CA THR A 267 24.36 -10.79 -15.58
C THR A 267 25.36 -11.94 -15.49
N THR A 268 24.91 -13.15 -15.14
CA THR A 268 25.76 -14.35 -15.08
C THR A 268 25.12 -15.54 -15.80
N GLN A 269 25.95 -16.44 -16.31
CA GLN A 269 25.49 -17.62 -17.05
C GLN A 269 24.65 -18.55 -16.15
N ALA A 270 25.08 -18.76 -14.91
CA ALA A 270 24.39 -19.59 -13.93
C ALA A 270 22.95 -19.10 -13.64
N GLN A 271 22.72 -17.78 -13.63
CA GLN A 271 21.37 -17.22 -13.47
C GLN A 271 20.48 -17.52 -14.68
N ALA A 272 21.01 -17.39 -15.90
CA ALA A 272 20.29 -17.70 -17.12
C ALA A 272 19.97 -19.20 -17.23
N GLU A 273 20.90 -20.07 -16.84
CA GLU A 273 20.74 -21.52 -16.83
C GLU A 273 19.73 -21.98 -15.77
N SER A 274 19.77 -21.40 -14.57
CA SER A 274 18.79 -21.67 -13.51
C SER A 274 17.37 -21.22 -13.90
N PHE A 275 17.27 -20.12 -14.66
CA PHE A 275 16.00 -19.65 -15.22
C PHE A 275 15.47 -20.58 -16.32
N ALA A 276 16.34 -21.01 -17.23
CA ALA A 276 16.00 -21.96 -18.29
C ALA A 276 15.54 -23.32 -17.72
N ALA A 277 16.24 -23.85 -16.72
CA ALA A 277 15.93 -25.13 -16.08
C ALA A 277 14.56 -25.14 -15.37
N ARG A 278 14.17 -24.03 -14.73
CA ARG A 278 12.87 -23.91 -14.04
C ARG A 278 11.68 -23.79 -14.97
N ARG A 279 11.88 -23.29 -16.19
CA ARG A 279 10.80 -23.00 -17.17
C ARG A 279 10.74 -23.99 -18.34
N GLY A 280 11.84 -24.71 -18.63
CA GLY A 280 11.91 -25.74 -19.67
C GLY A 280 11.27 -27.09 -19.28
N ALA A 281 10.99 -27.33 -17.99
CA ALA A 281 10.36 -28.55 -17.53
C ALA A 281 8.82 -28.47 -17.60
N SER A 282 8.23 -28.96 -18.69
CA SER A 282 6.79 -29.26 -18.76
C SER A 282 6.54 -30.70 -18.25
N PRO A 283 5.47 -30.98 -17.47
CA PRO A 283 5.30 -32.26 -16.80
C PRO A 283 4.79 -33.32 -17.77
N ARG A 284 5.60 -34.35 -18.01
CA ARG A 284 5.18 -35.57 -18.70
C ARG A 284 5.21 -36.74 -17.72
N ALA A 285 4.12 -37.50 -17.72
CA ALA A 285 3.86 -38.66 -16.89
C ALA A 285 5.05 -39.64 -16.83
N VAL A 286 5.37 -40.11 -15.61
CA VAL A 286 6.06 -41.39 -15.39
C VAL A 286 5.47 -42.03 -14.14
N GLY A 287 4.88 -43.20 -14.34
CA GLY A 287 4.59 -44.15 -13.27
C GLY A 287 5.82 -45.02 -12.96
N SER A 288 5.83 -45.53 -11.73
CA SER A 288 6.42 -46.79 -11.25
C SER A 288 7.89 -47.10 -11.59
N ILE A 289 8.73 -47.28 -10.55
CA ILE A 289 9.13 -48.61 -10.04
C ILE A 289 10.08 -48.45 -8.82
N ALA A 290 9.76 -49.21 -7.76
CA ALA A 290 10.55 -49.79 -6.66
C ALA A 290 11.55 -48.93 -5.85
N GLY A 291 11.63 -49.02 -4.52
CA GLY A 291 10.97 -49.90 -3.57
C GLY A 291 11.83 -49.96 -2.30
N THR A 292 11.23 -49.78 -1.12
CA THR A 292 11.70 -50.45 0.10
C THR A 292 10.57 -50.47 1.14
N SER A 293 10.30 -51.69 1.59
CA SER A 293 9.27 -52.14 2.52
C SER A 293 9.38 -51.49 3.91
N VAL A 294 8.25 -51.24 4.60
CA VAL A 294 7.91 -51.86 5.89
C VAL A 294 6.41 -51.63 6.22
N LYS A 295 5.66 -52.75 6.21
CA LYS A 295 4.48 -53.15 7.00
C LYS A 295 3.43 -52.12 7.48
N GLN A 296 2.23 -52.24 6.91
CA GLN A 296 0.98 -52.06 7.64
C GLN A 296 0.82 -53.13 8.74
N ARG A 297 0.35 -52.72 9.92
CA ARG A 297 -0.38 -53.57 10.87
C ARG A 297 -1.69 -52.89 11.21
N SER A 298 -2.78 -53.63 11.04
CA SER A 298 -4.13 -53.33 11.50
C SER A 298 -4.22 -53.27 13.03
N GLY A 299 -5.09 -52.42 13.57
CA GLY A 299 -5.50 -52.48 14.97
C GLY A 299 -6.55 -51.41 15.32
N SER A 300 -7.75 -51.87 15.65
CA SER A 300 -8.96 -51.15 16.05
C SER A 300 -8.83 -50.12 17.19
N ALA A 301 -9.80 -49.19 17.20
CA ALA A 301 -10.62 -48.74 18.35
C ALA A 301 -10.52 -47.25 18.80
N ARG A 302 -11.53 -46.47 18.35
CA ARG A 302 -12.55 -45.76 19.17
C ARG A 302 -12.09 -44.88 20.37
N MET A 303 -12.16 -43.55 20.21
CA MET A 303 -12.84 -42.56 21.10
C MET A 303 -12.50 -41.12 20.63
N ILE A 304 -13.46 -40.36 20.12
CA ILE A 304 -14.20 -39.25 20.79
C ILE A 304 -13.30 -38.19 21.45
N ALA A 305 -13.10 -37.06 20.76
CA ALA A 305 -13.11 -35.72 21.33
C ALA A 305 -13.22 -34.67 20.20
N THR A 306 -14.13 -33.73 20.39
CA THR A 306 -14.60 -32.71 19.43
C THR A 306 -13.70 -31.48 19.41
N ASP A 307 -13.21 -31.13 18.22
CA ASP A 307 -12.47 -29.88 17.96
C ASP A 307 -13.46 -28.77 17.50
N PRO A 308 -13.56 -27.61 18.19
CA PRO A 308 -14.50 -26.54 17.84
C PRO A 308 -14.09 -25.70 16.62
N SER A 309 -12.86 -25.86 16.10
CA SER A 309 -12.31 -24.99 15.05
C SER A 309 -12.84 -25.27 13.63
N LEU A 310 -13.55 -26.39 13.42
CA LEU A 310 -14.18 -26.76 12.14
C LEU A 310 -15.65 -26.32 12.00
N SER A 311 -16.19 -25.64 13.01
CA SER A 311 -17.59 -25.18 13.06
C SER A 311 -17.82 -23.89 12.27
N ALA A 312 -16.89 -22.92 12.33
CA ALA A 312 -17.05 -21.60 11.73
C ALA A 312 -16.98 -21.63 10.19
N MET A 313 -15.97 -22.30 9.60
CA MET A 313 -15.88 -22.47 8.14
C MET A 313 -16.98 -23.37 7.56
N ARG A 314 -17.57 -24.26 8.38
CA ARG A 314 -18.75 -25.04 7.97
C ARG A 314 -20.05 -24.25 8.14
N SER A 315 -20.08 -23.17 8.92
CA SER A 315 -21.29 -22.35 9.10
C SER A 315 -21.53 -21.39 7.94
N ASP A 316 -20.49 -20.81 7.34
CA ASP A 316 -20.62 -19.99 6.13
C ASP A 316 -20.95 -20.83 4.89
N ALA A 317 -20.27 -21.97 4.72
CA ALA A 317 -20.61 -22.93 3.66
C ALA A 317 -21.99 -23.59 3.87
N ARG A 318 -22.48 -23.72 5.12
CA ARG A 318 -23.84 -24.21 5.41
C ARG A 318 -24.90 -23.12 5.29
N ASN A 319 -24.60 -21.86 5.54
CA ASN A 319 -25.54 -20.76 5.31
C ASN A 319 -25.70 -20.50 3.81
N ASP A 320 -24.62 -20.58 3.04
CA ASP A 320 -24.69 -20.56 1.57
C ASP A 320 -25.38 -21.80 1.01
N ALA A 321 -25.09 -23.00 1.52
CA ALA A 321 -25.79 -24.22 1.11
C ALA A 321 -27.27 -24.25 1.55
N ARG A 322 -27.64 -23.66 2.70
CA ARG A 322 -29.04 -23.50 3.13
C ARG A 322 -29.78 -22.43 2.35
N ARG A 323 -29.11 -21.38 1.88
CA ARG A 323 -29.64 -20.38 0.93
C ARG A 323 -29.86 -20.98 -0.46
N ILE A 324 -28.92 -21.81 -0.92
CA ILE A 324 -29.06 -22.55 -2.19
C ILE A 324 -30.20 -23.57 -2.07
N ASP A 325 -30.31 -24.30 -0.96
CA ASP A 325 -31.36 -25.29 -0.72
C ASP A 325 -32.73 -24.67 -0.35
N SER A 326 -32.79 -23.40 0.08
CA SER A 326 -34.05 -22.66 0.25
C SER A 326 -34.54 -22.08 -1.07
N LEU A 327 -33.66 -21.54 -1.91
CA LEU A 327 -33.96 -21.08 -3.27
C LEU A 327 -34.37 -22.25 -4.18
N ASP A 328 -33.71 -23.40 -4.03
CA ASP A 328 -34.00 -24.61 -4.81
C ASP A 328 -35.26 -25.34 -4.32
N ARG A 329 -35.64 -25.18 -3.03
CA ARG A 329 -36.96 -25.58 -2.51
C ARG A 329 -38.07 -24.62 -2.92
N PHE A 330 -37.80 -23.32 -2.95
CA PHE A 330 -38.75 -22.31 -3.40
C PHE A 330 -39.06 -22.47 -4.90
N ALA A 331 -38.04 -22.68 -5.73
CA ALA A 331 -38.16 -23.02 -7.14
C ALA A 331 -38.92 -24.34 -7.39
N ARG A 332 -38.77 -25.34 -6.50
CA ARG A 332 -39.54 -26.59 -6.54
C ARG A 332 -40.99 -26.43 -6.08
N SER A 333 -41.30 -25.44 -5.23
CA SER A 333 -42.63 -25.22 -4.65
C SER A 333 -43.61 -24.44 -5.55
N LEU A 334 -43.10 -23.74 -6.58
CA LEU A 334 -43.90 -22.88 -7.47
C LEU A 334 -44.50 -23.60 -8.71
N ARG A 335 -44.59 -24.93 -8.72
CA ARG A 335 -45.32 -25.65 -9.78
C ARG A 335 -46.82 -25.68 -9.47
N PRO A 336 -47.70 -24.97 -10.20
CA PRO A 336 -49.13 -25.18 -10.06
C PRO A 336 -49.51 -26.46 -10.81
N GLY A 337 -50.21 -27.37 -10.13
CA GLY A 337 -50.86 -28.49 -10.78
C GLY A 337 -52.08 -28.03 -11.57
N ALA A 338 -52.06 -28.17 -12.89
CA ALA A 338 -53.25 -28.15 -13.74
C ALA A 338 -53.10 -29.06 -14.98
N ARG A 339 -53.65 -30.26 -14.82
CA ARG A 339 -54.37 -31.14 -15.78
C ARG A 339 -54.06 -31.10 -17.30
N SER A 340 -53.51 -32.25 -17.75
CA SER A 340 -53.85 -33.03 -18.95
C SER A 340 -54.18 -32.33 -20.28
N SER A 341 -53.24 -32.38 -21.23
CA SER A 341 -53.45 -33.06 -22.52
C SER A 341 -52.13 -33.23 -23.29
N ASP A 342 -51.90 -34.46 -23.73
CA ASP A 342 -51.07 -34.93 -24.84
C ASP A 342 -49.53 -34.92 -24.73
N THR A 343 -49.04 -36.16 -24.55
CA THR A 343 -47.72 -36.68 -24.89
C THR A 343 -47.11 -36.10 -26.17
N LEU A 344 -45.92 -35.50 -26.06
CA LEU A 344 -44.92 -35.50 -27.14
C LEU A 344 -43.51 -35.55 -26.55
N GLY A 345 -42.74 -36.54 -27.00
CA GLY A 345 -41.44 -36.89 -26.44
C GLY A 345 -40.34 -35.84 -26.64
N SER A 346 -39.27 -36.00 -25.86
CA SER A 346 -37.97 -35.32 -25.99
C SER A 346 -37.43 -35.42 -27.42
N ALA A 347 -37.84 -34.49 -28.28
CA ALA A 347 -37.34 -34.35 -29.63
C ALA A 347 -36.15 -33.38 -29.64
N ILE A 348 -35.00 -33.86 -30.09
CA ILE A 348 -33.88 -32.99 -30.50
C ILE A 348 -34.39 -32.15 -31.67
N VAL A 349 -34.48 -30.83 -31.50
CA VAL A 349 -34.80 -29.92 -32.60
C VAL A 349 -33.56 -29.83 -33.50
N ARG A 350 -33.50 -30.71 -34.50
CA ARG A 350 -32.47 -30.67 -35.54
C ARG A 350 -32.75 -29.52 -36.49
N GLY A 351 -31.90 -28.49 -36.46
CA GLY A 351 -31.88 -27.44 -37.48
C GLY A 351 -31.33 -27.97 -38.82
N LYS A 352 -32.09 -28.82 -39.53
CA LYS A 352 -31.84 -29.08 -40.95
C LYS A 352 -32.90 -28.34 -41.79
N SER A 353 -32.41 -27.32 -42.52
CA SER A 353 -32.93 -26.77 -43.78
C SER A 353 -34.40 -27.09 -44.10
N GLY A 354 -35.32 -26.15 -43.87
CA GLY A 354 -36.61 -26.16 -44.58
C GLY A 354 -37.81 -25.46 -43.94
N SER A 355 -37.83 -25.20 -42.63
CA SER A 355 -38.97 -24.56 -41.97
C SER A 355 -38.48 -23.62 -40.86
N GLY A 356 -38.56 -22.31 -41.10
CA GLY A 356 -38.16 -21.30 -40.13
C GLY A 356 -39.12 -21.31 -38.95
N SER A 357 -38.65 -21.72 -37.76
CA SER A 357 -39.44 -21.56 -36.54
C SER A 357 -39.57 -20.07 -36.21
N ARG A 358 -40.79 -19.63 -35.89
CA ARG A 358 -41.02 -18.26 -35.42
C ARG A 358 -40.10 -17.98 -34.22
N PRO A 359 -39.47 -16.80 -34.15
CA PRO A 359 -38.72 -16.32 -33.00
C PRO A 359 -39.50 -16.57 -31.71
N ARG A 360 -38.88 -17.28 -30.77
CA ARG A 360 -39.45 -17.56 -29.45
C ARG A 360 -38.37 -17.44 -28.38
N PHE A 361 -38.79 -17.06 -27.18
CA PHE A 361 -37.96 -17.15 -25.99
C PHE A 361 -38.00 -18.60 -25.46
N ILE A 362 -36.82 -19.18 -25.28
CA ILE A 362 -36.66 -20.51 -24.69
C ILE A 362 -36.39 -20.29 -23.20
N ALA A 363 -37.43 -20.38 -22.38
CA ALA A 363 -37.33 -20.20 -20.92
C ALA A 363 -36.70 -21.43 -20.24
N GLU A 364 -37.12 -22.63 -20.61
CA GLU A 364 -36.62 -23.89 -20.04
C GLU A 364 -35.47 -24.48 -20.86
N PRO A 365 -34.51 -25.16 -20.20
CA PRO A 365 -33.36 -25.74 -20.88
C PRO A 365 -33.76 -26.70 -22.01
N THR A 366 -33.38 -26.36 -23.24
CA THR A 366 -33.73 -27.10 -24.45
C THR A 366 -32.47 -27.44 -25.25
N LYS A 367 -32.26 -28.71 -25.58
CA LYS A 367 -31.11 -29.15 -26.39
C LYS A 367 -31.27 -28.73 -27.85
N ILE A 368 -30.30 -27.98 -28.36
CA ILE A 368 -30.25 -27.51 -29.75
C ILE A 368 -28.96 -27.98 -30.42
N GLU A 369 -29.08 -28.38 -31.69
CA GLU A 369 -27.95 -28.63 -32.59
C GLU A 369 -27.95 -27.57 -33.70
N LEU A 370 -26.91 -26.74 -33.77
CA LEU A 370 -26.74 -25.71 -34.79
C LEU A 370 -25.31 -25.73 -35.34
N ALA A 371 -25.16 -25.90 -36.65
CA ALA A 371 -23.85 -25.93 -37.34
C ALA A 371 -22.82 -26.90 -36.68
N GLY A 372 -23.29 -28.06 -36.23
CA GLY A 372 -22.47 -29.10 -35.56
C GLY A 372 -22.11 -28.80 -34.10
N ILE A 373 -22.67 -27.74 -33.50
CA ILE A 373 -22.52 -27.40 -32.08
C ILE A 373 -23.76 -27.89 -31.35
N HIS A 374 -23.54 -28.64 -30.27
CA HIS A 374 -24.59 -29.05 -29.36
C HIS A 374 -24.52 -28.15 -28.13
N PHE A 375 -25.62 -27.49 -27.80
CA PHE A 375 -25.71 -26.67 -26.59
C PHE A 375 -27.11 -26.73 -26.00
N GLU A 376 -27.20 -26.38 -24.73
CA GLU A 376 -28.46 -26.24 -24.03
C GLU A 376 -28.89 -24.77 -24.08
N ALA A 377 -29.95 -24.50 -24.85
CA ALA A 377 -30.55 -23.18 -24.95
C ALA A 377 -31.47 -22.95 -23.76
N GLU A 378 -31.20 -21.90 -22.99
CA GLU A 378 -31.94 -21.53 -21.79
C GLU A 378 -31.87 -20.00 -21.63
N LEU A 379 -33.02 -19.39 -21.31
CA LEU A 379 -33.23 -17.93 -21.30
C LEU A 379 -32.71 -17.25 -22.59
N LEU A 380 -32.98 -17.86 -23.74
CA LEU A 380 -32.42 -17.47 -25.05
C LEU A 380 -33.52 -17.25 -26.09
N TYR A 381 -33.40 -16.20 -26.89
CA TYR A 381 -34.24 -16.04 -28.09
C TYR A 381 -33.67 -16.82 -29.27
N PHE A 382 -34.50 -17.68 -29.87
CA PHE A 382 -34.11 -18.53 -30.98
C PHE A 382 -35.21 -18.61 -32.05
N GLY A 383 -34.83 -18.48 -33.33
CA GLY A 383 -35.73 -18.58 -34.47
C GLY A 383 -35.43 -17.58 -35.59
N THR A 384 -36.23 -17.59 -36.66
CA THR A 384 -35.94 -16.83 -37.89
C THR A 384 -36.63 -15.47 -37.90
N GLY A 385 -35.87 -14.37 -37.88
CA GLY A 385 -36.42 -13.01 -37.79
C GLY A 385 -36.73 -12.35 -39.15
N GLY A 386 -37.74 -11.45 -39.20
CA GLY A 386 -38.00 -10.60 -40.37
C GLY A 386 -39.40 -10.64 -41.01
N GLY A 387 -40.44 -11.11 -40.29
CA GLY A 387 -41.84 -11.01 -40.74
C GLY A 387 -42.57 -9.77 -40.19
N PRO A 388 -43.73 -9.37 -40.75
CA PRO A 388 -44.56 -8.31 -40.19
C PRO A 388 -44.94 -8.62 -38.73
N GLY A 389 -44.59 -7.72 -37.81
CA GLY A 389 -44.79 -7.91 -36.36
C GLY A 389 -43.65 -8.62 -35.61
N ASN A 390 -42.53 -8.94 -36.29
CA ASN A 390 -41.40 -9.64 -35.67
C ASN A 390 -40.05 -8.95 -35.95
N PRO A 391 -39.75 -7.84 -35.23
CA PRO A 391 -38.53 -7.09 -35.44
C PRO A 391 -37.30 -7.92 -35.05
N ARG A 392 -36.28 -7.92 -35.92
CA ARG A 392 -34.96 -8.48 -35.59
C ARG A 392 -34.38 -7.69 -34.43
N HIS A 393 -34.20 -8.34 -33.29
CA HIS A 393 -33.55 -7.76 -32.13
C HIS A 393 -32.15 -8.39 -31.93
N ARG A 394 -31.24 -7.64 -31.31
CA ARG A 394 -29.80 -7.95 -31.20
C ARG A 394 -29.49 -9.33 -30.59
N ALA A 395 -30.37 -9.81 -29.71
CA ALA A 395 -30.24 -11.07 -28.99
C ALA A 395 -30.76 -12.32 -29.76
N LEU A 396 -31.44 -12.14 -30.90
CA LEU A 396 -32.09 -13.26 -31.60
C LEU A 396 -31.05 -14.15 -32.29
N VAL A 397 -30.96 -15.41 -31.84
CA VAL A 397 -30.17 -16.44 -32.50
C VAL A 397 -30.94 -16.98 -33.70
N ASP A 398 -30.58 -16.53 -34.90
CA ASP A 398 -31.17 -16.95 -36.16
C ASP A 398 -30.43 -18.17 -36.74
N PRO A 399 -31.06 -19.35 -36.80
CA PRO A 399 -30.40 -20.58 -37.27
C PRO A 399 -30.12 -20.60 -38.79
N LEU A 400 -30.67 -19.65 -39.56
CA LEU A 400 -30.42 -19.54 -41.00
C LEU A 400 -29.13 -18.78 -41.33
N LEU A 401 -28.51 -18.12 -40.36
CA LEU A 401 -27.29 -17.34 -40.59
C LEU A 401 -26.05 -18.24 -40.67
N PRO A 402 -25.09 -17.94 -41.58
CA PRO A 402 -23.88 -18.74 -41.70
C PRO A 402 -23.04 -18.75 -40.43
N VAL A 403 -22.54 -19.95 -40.07
CA VAL A 403 -21.60 -20.19 -38.97
C VAL A 403 -20.34 -20.84 -39.55
N ALA A 404 -19.16 -20.29 -39.24
CA ALA A 404 -17.90 -20.83 -39.74
C ALA A 404 -17.47 -22.12 -39.01
N SER A 405 -16.57 -22.88 -39.61
CA SER A 405 -15.93 -24.04 -38.97
C SER A 405 -14.85 -23.67 -37.95
N TYR A 406 -14.36 -22.43 -37.98
CA TYR A 406 -13.37 -21.88 -37.04
C TYR A 406 -14.00 -20.80 -36.16
N SER A 407 -13.43 -20.61 -34.97
CA SER A 407 -13.97 -19.76 -33.90
C SER A 407 -13.17 -18.46 -33.77
N ASP A 408 -13.86 -17.32 -33.69
CA ASP A 408 -13.26 -16.04 -33.27
C ASP A 408 -13.27 -15.92 -31.73
N ALA A 409 -12.51 -16.80 -31.08
CA ALA A 409 -12.46 -16.88 -29.62
C ALA A 409 -11.89 -15.61 -28.96
N ALA A 410 -11.01 -14.90 -29.67
CA ALA A 410 -10.41 -13.63 -29.22
C ALA A 410 -11.32 -12.41 -29.45
N GLY A 411 -12.38 -12.54 -30.24
CA GLY A 411 -13.33 -11.46 -30.52
C GLY A 411 -12.77 -10.39 -31.45
N GLY A 412 -11.84 -10.73 -32.34
CA GLY A 412 -11.22 -9.78 -33.28
C GLY A 412 -12.19 -9.20 -34.31
N THR A 413 -13.35 -9.83 -34.50
CA THR A 413 -14.43 -9.38 -35.39
C THR A 413 -15.66 -8.83 -34.65
N LEU A 414 -15.57 -8.67 -33.33
CA LEU A 414 -16.65 -8.10 -32.52
C LEU A 414 -16.68 -6.58 -32.62
N ASP A 415 -17.84 -6.03 -32.94
CA ASP A 415 -18.13 -4.60 -32.79
C ASP A 415 -18.40 -4.23 -31.33
N TYR A 416 -18.29 -2.93 -31.03
CA TYR A 416 -18.54 -2.39 -29.68
C TYR A 416 -19.97 -2.65 -29.18
N TRP A 417 -20.96 -2.65 -30.09
CA TRP A 417 -22.36 -3.00 -29.81
C TRP A 417 -22.80 -4.19 -30.65
N PRO A 418 -22.43 -5.41 -30.25
CA PRO A 418 -22.60 -6.58 -31.09
C PRO A 418 -24.07 -6.91 -31.31
N HIS A 419 -24.41 -7.36 -32.52
CA HIS A 419 -25.74 -7.83 -32.90
C HIS A 419 -25.57 -9.23 -33.49
N TYR A 420 -26.23 -10.26 -32.95
CA TYR A 420 -26.05 -11.65 -33.43
C TYR A 420 -26.21 -11.78 -34.95
N GLY A 421 -27.24 -11.13 -35.48
CA GLY A 421 -27.51 -11.03 -36.91
C GLY A 421 -26.39 -10.45 -37.77
N GLU A 422 -25.54 -9.57 -37.23
CA GLU A 422 -24.49 -8.86 -37.95
C GLU A 422 -23.09 -9.46 -37.71
N LEU A 423 -22.96 -10.38 -36.75
CA LEU A 423 -21.70 -11.06 -36.45
C LEU A 423 -21.09 -11.73 -37.69
N ALA A 424 -19.75 -11.70 -37.78
CA ALA A 424 -19.04 -12.57 -38.71
C ALA A 424 -19.37 -14.06 -38.41
N PRO A 425 -19.39 -14.95 -39.41
CA PRO A 425 -19.66 -16.37 -39.20
C PRO A 425 -18.77 -17.04 -38.13
N SER A 426 -17.52 -16.60 -37.97
CA SER A 426 -16.58 -17.06 -36.94
C SER A 426 -16.91 -16.54 -35.54
N ALA A 427 -17.44 -15.33 -35.41
CA ALA A 427 -17.94 -14.80 -34.14
C ALA A 427 -19.24 -15.48 -33.71
N ARG A 428 -20.14 -15.82 -34.65
CA ARG A 428 -21.31 -16.66 -34.34
C ARG A 428 -20.87 -18.03 -33.80
N ARG A 429 -19.84 -18.63 -34.40
CA ARG A 429 -19.26 -19.90 -33.94
C ARG A 429 -18.77 -19.78 -32.48
N ALA A 430 -17.99 -18.74 -32.17
CA ALA A 430 -17.47 -18.49 -30.83
C ALA A 430 -18.57 -18.26 -29.77
N PHE A 431 -19.60 -17.49 -30.12
CA PHE A 431 -20.77 -17.26 -29.26
C PHE A 431 -21.51 -18.57 -28.94
N LEU A 432 -21.77 -19.40 -29.95
CA LEU A 432 -22.45 -20.68 -29.77
C LEU A 432 -21.60 -21.68 -28.96
N GLU A 433 -20.28 -21.69 -29.14
CA GLU A 433 -19.36 -22.49 -28.31
C GLU A 433 -19.34 -22.01 -26.85
N TRP A 434 -19.46 -20.71 -26.61
CA TRP A 434 -19.59 -20.16 -25.26
C TRP A 434 -20.91 -20.57 -24.60
N LEU A 435 -22.03 -20.56 -25.35
CA LEU A 435 -23.30 -21.11 -24.88
C LEU A 435 -23.19 -22.60 -24.56
N ALA A 436 -22.50 -23.38 -25.43
CA ALA A 436 -22.24 -24.80 -25.20
C ALA A 436 -21.41 -25.07 -23.94
N GLY A 437 -20.49 -24.16 -23.59
CA GLY A 437 -19.68 -24.21 -22.38
C GLY A 437 -20.37 -23.69 -21.12
N GLY A 438 -21.71 -23.69 -21.05
CA GLY A 438 -22.48 -23.31 -19.85
C GLY A 438 -22.41 -21.81 -19.50
N ARG A 439 -21.89 -20.98 -20.42
CA ARG A 439 -21.72 -19.53 -20.20
C ARG A 439 -20.74 -19.18 -19.07
N GLU A 440 -19.79 -20.07 -18.74
CA GLU A 440 -18.93 -19.93 -17.54
C GLU A 440 -17.50 -19.44 -17.80
N ARG A 441 -17.07 -19.47 -19.06
CA ARG A 441 -15.69 -19.17 -19.46
C ARG A 441 -15.35 -17.68 -19.22
N LYS A 442 -14.49 -17.40 -18.23
CA LYS A 442 -14.14 -16.03 -17.78
C LYS A 442 -13.35 -15.18 -18.78
N ASP A 443 -12.51 -15.80 -19.61
CA ASP A 443 -11.65 -15.13 -20.60
C ASP A 443 -12.37 -14.83 -21.93
N VAL A 444 -13.68 -15.08 -22.00
CA VAL A 444 -14.49 -14.78 -23.19
C VAL A 444 -14.56 -13.26 -23.43
N PRO A 445 -14.45 -12.80 -24.69
CA PRO A 445 -14.73 -11.40 -25.03
C PRO A 445 -16.13 -10.99 -24.57
N ILE A 446 -16.22 -9.91 -23.79
CA ILE A 446 -17.45 -9.51 -23.09
C ILE A 446 -18.63 -9.25 -24.04
N GLY A 447 -18.37 -8.89 -25.30
CA GLY A 447 -19.40 -8.69 -26.31
C GLY A 447 -20.29 -9.92 -26.51
N TYR A 448 -19.74 -11.14 -26.39
CA TYR A 448 -20.54 -12.37 -26.46
C TYR A 448 -21.51 -12.50 -25.29
N VAL A 449 -21.09 -12.12 -24.08
CA VAL A 449 -21.95 -12.10 -22.89
C VAL A 449 -23.06 -11.07 -23.06
N PHE A 450 -22.76 -9.91 -23.64
CA PHE A 450 -23.75 -8.85 -23.90
C PHE A 450 -24.85 -9.30 -24.87
N ILE A 451 -24.53 -10.08 -25.92
CA ILE A 451 -25.57 -10.60 -26.84
C ILE A 451 -26.60 -11.44 -26.09
N TYR A 452 -26.15 -12.30 -25.17
CA TYR A 452 -27.05 -13.10 -24.33
C TYR A 452 -27.83 -12.21 -23.34
N PHE A 453 -27.12 -11.28 -22.68
CA PHE A 453 -27.71 -10.31 -21.76
C PHE A 453 -28.81 -9.46 -22.40
N TYR A 454 -28.69 -9.07 -23.68
CA TYR A 454 -29.72 -8.35 -24.42
C TYR A 454 -31.05 -9.12 -24.48
N GLY A 455 -31.00 -10.45 -24.48
CA GLY A 455 -32.20 -11.29 -24.40
C GLY A 455 -32.84 -11.23 -23.02
N LEU A 456 -32.02 -11.33 -21.97
CA LEU A 456 -32.47 -11.23 -20.57
C LEU A 456 -33.16 -9.89 -20.30
N GLU A 457 -32.54 -8.77 -20.66
CA GLU A 457 -33.10 -7.44 -20.43
C GLU A 457 -34.40 -7.21 -21.21
N ARG A 458 -34.48 -7.70 -22.45
CA ARG A 458 -35.69 -7.58 -23.28
C ARG A 458 -36.84 -8.35 -22.64
N ARG A 459 -36.60 -9.61 -22.28
CA ARG A 459 -37.65 -10.46 -21.71
C ARG A 459 -38.15 -9.93 -20.37
N LEU A 460 -37.24 -9.43 -19.54
CA LEU A 460 -37.56 -8.89 -18.22
C LEU A 460 -38.25 -7.52 -18.30
N ILE A 461 -37.70 -6.58 -19.09
CA ILE A 461 -38.11 -5.17 -19.02
C ILE A 461 -39.04 -4.77 -20.17
N ALA A 462 -38.70 -5.12 -21.41
CA ALA A 462 -39.50 -4.73 -22.57
C ALA A 462 -40.79 -5.57 -22.68
N GLU A 463 -40.70 -6.87 -22.41
CA GLU A 463 -41.84 -7.80 -22.47
C GLU A 463 -42.53 -8.00 -21.11
N LYS A 464 -41.91 -7.52 -20.01
CA LYS A 464 -42.45 -7.59 -18.64
C LYS A 464 -42.93 -8.99 -18.23
N SER A 465 -42.15 -10.03 -18.55
CA SER A 465 -42.54 -11.41 -18.23
C SER A 465 -42.40 -11.70 -16.72
N GLU A 466 -43.52 -11.73 -16.00
CA GLU A 466 -43.58 -12.10 -14.58
C GLU A 466 -43.11 -13.54 -14.33
N VAL A 467 -43.48 -14.46 -15.24
CA VAL A 467 -43.18 -15.90 -15.12
C VAL A 467 -41.68 -16.16 -15.20
N ASP A 468 -40.97 -15.43 -16.07
CA ASP A 468 -39.53 -15.65 -16.29
C ASP A 468 -38.64 -14.79 -15.38
N ALA A 469 -39.22 -13.78 -14.71
CA ALA A 469 -38.46 -12.80 -13.92
C ALA A 469 -37.54 -13.43 -12.86
N PRO A 470 -38.00 -14.42 -12.04
CA PRO A 470 -37.13 -15.05 -11.04
C PRO A 470 -35.90 -15.74 -11.65
N SER A 471 -36.09 -16.48 -12.74
CA SER A 471 -35.00 -17.19 -13.45
C SER A 471 -34.02 -16.23 -14.12
N ILE A 472 -34.54 -15.15 -14.73
CA ILE A 472 -33.70 -14.11 -15.34
C ILE A 472 -32.87 -13.38 -14.28
N LEU A 473 -33.46 -13.01 -13.14
CA LEU A 473 -32.73 -12.35 -12.05
C LEU A 473 -31.68 -13.28 -11.43
N ALA A 474 -31.98 -14.58 -11.29
CA ALA A 474 -31.01 -15.57 -10.85
C ALA A 474 -29.83 -15.68 -11.81
N GLU A 475 -30.09 -15.76 -13.12
CA GLU A 475 -29.02 -15.81 -14.14
C GLU A 475 -28.23 -14.51 -14.20
N ALA A 476 -28.88 -13.34 -14.12
CA ALA A 476 -28.20 -12.05 -14.07
C ALA A 476 -27.23 -11.96 -12.88
N ARG A 477 -27.66 -12.38 -11.68
CA ARG A 477 -26.77 -12.45 -10.49
C ARG A 477 -25.63 -13.46 -10.70
N ARG A 478 -25.87 -14.60 -11.35
CA ARG A 478 -24.83 -15.57 -11.68
C ARG A 478 -23.79 -14.98 -12.63
N LEU A 479 -24.22 -14.37 -13.73
CA LEU A 479 -23.34 -13.72 -14.69
C LEU A 479 -22.57 -12.56 -14.06
N LEU A 480 -23.20 -11.77 -13.18
CA LEU A 480 -22.54 -10.70 -12.43
C LEU A 480 -21.39 -11.23 -11.55
N ARG A 481 -21.53 -12.41 -10.93
CA ARG A 481 -20.44 -13.06 -10.18
C ARG A 481 -19.28 -13.53 -11.07
N ILE A 482 -19.55 -13.90 -12.32
CA ILE A 482 -18.53 -14.43 -13.24
C ILE A 482 -17.81 -13.30 -13.99
N TYR A 483 -18.56 -12.30 -14.45
CA TYR A 483 -18.09 -11.25 -15.38
C TYR A 483 -18.13 -9.83 -14.77
N GLY A 484 -18.43 -9.68 -13.48
CA GLY A 484 -18.56 -8.40 -12.78
C GLY A 484 -17.26 -7.58 -12.66
N ASP A 485 -16.11 -8.18 -12.98
CA ASP A 485 -14.84 -7.45 -13.11
C ASP A 485 -14.88 -6.47 -14.30
N ASN A 486 -15.68 -6.76 -15.32
CA ASN A 486 -15.92 -5.83 -16.42
C ASN A 486 -16.87 -4.71 -15.96
N HIS A 487 -16.35 -3.49 -15.89
CA HIS A 487 -17.08 -2.32 -15.41
C HIS A 487 -18.41 -2.07 -16.17
N SER A 488 -18.39 -2.14 -17.50
CA SER A 488 -19.60 -1.91 -18.31
C SER A 488 -20.67 -2.96 -18.03
N PHE A 489 -20.28 -4.24 -18.02
CA PHE A 489 -21.21 -5.33 -17.74
C PHE A 489 -21.77 -5.25 -16.32
N ARG A 490 -20.92 -4.97 -15.33
CA ARG A 490 -21.34 -4.76 -13.94
C ARG A 490 -22.42 -3.69 -13.83
N ASN A 491 -22.25 -2.55 -14.48
CA ASN A 491 -23.21 -1.46 -14.41
C ASN A 491 -24.56 -1.82 -15.04
N TYR A 492 -24.56 -2.35 -16.28
CA TYR A 492 -25.81 -2.73 -16.96
C TYR A 492 -26.53 -3.90 -16.26
N CYS A 493 -25.78 -4.91 -15.83
CA CYS A 493 -26.35 -6.07 -15.15
C CYS A 493 -26.93 -5.70 -13.79
N SER A 494 -26.24 -4.85 -13.02
CA SER A 494 -26.77 -4.32 -11.74
C SER A 494 -28.04 -3.50 -11.96
N ALA A 495 -28.06 -2.63 -12.97
CA ALA A 495 -29.24 -1.85 -13.31
C ALA A 495 -30.42 -2.73 -13.73
N LEU A 496 -30.19 -3.84 -14.44
CA LEU A 496 -31.24 -4.79 -14.80
C LEU A 496 -31.81 -5.51 -13.58
N ILE A 497 -30.95 -5.92 -12.64
CA ILE A 497 -31.38 -6.55 -11.39
C ILE A 497 -32.26 -5.59 -10.59
N GLU A 498 -31.80 -4.36 -10.37
CA GLU A 498 -32.56 -3.32 -9.66
C GLU A 498 -33.89 -3.01 -10.36
N ALA A 499 -33.88 -2.93 -11.70
CA ALA A 499 -35.09 -2.73 -12.48
C ALA A 499 -36.10 -3.87 -12.32
N GLY A 500 -35.63 -5.11 -12.41
CA GLY A 500 -36.50 -6.28 -12.28
C GLY A 500 -37.06 -6.44 -10.87
N GLU A 501 -36.23 -6.27 -9.85
CA GLU A 501 -36.67 -6.30 -8.44
C GLU A 501 -37.75 -5.25 -8.16
N LEU A 502 -37.62 -4.05 -8.73
CA LEU A 502 -38.62 -2.99 -8.61
C LEU A 502 -39.90 -3.29 -9.39
N ILE A 503 -39.79 -3.64 -10.68
CA ILE A 503 -40.94 -3.81 -11.57
C ILE A 503 -41.82 -4.98 -11.14
N PHE A 504 -41.22 -6.02 -10.58
CA PHE A 504 -41.90 -7.26 -10.20
C PHE A 504 -42.09 -7.41 -8.69
N ASP A 505 -41.75 -6.39 -7.89
CA ASP A 505 -41.85 -6.40 -6.43
C ASP A 505 -41.14 -7.62 -5.79
N LEU A 506 -39.91 -7.89 -6.27
CA LEU A 506 -39.07 -9.01 -5.84
C LEU A 506 -37.86 -8.53 -5.00
N ALA A 507 -37.86 -7.27 -4.57
CA ALA A 507 -36.78 -6.72 -3.76
C ALA A 507 -36.75 -7.36 -2.36
N ASP A 508 -35.57 -7.78 -1.92
CA ASP A 508 -35.36 -8.25 -0.55
C ASP A 508 -35.12 -7.03 0.36
N GLU A 509 -36.15 -6.61 1.08
CA GLU A 509 -36.04 -5.54 2.08
C GLU A 509 -35.03 -5.91 3.20
N ASP A 510 -34.76 -7.19 3.43
CA ASP A 510 -33.82 -7.64 4.46
C ASP A 510 -32.39 -7.87 3.92
N GLU A 511 -32.01 -7.22 2.80
CA GLU A 511 -30.65 -7.32 2.26
C GLU A 511 -29.61 -6.91 3.32
N PRO A 512 -28.64 -7.80 3.64
CA PRO A 512 -27.63 -7.52 4.65
C PRO A 512 -26.72 -6.36 4.23
N LEU A 513 -26.27 -5.59 5.22
CA LEU A 513 -25.26 -4.55 5.01
C LEU A 513 -23.99 -5.17 4.41
N THR A 514 -23.52 -4.57 3.31
CA THR A 514 -22.29 -4.99 2.65
C THR A 514 -21.64 -3.82 1.90
N LEU A 515 -20.31 -3.86 1.75
CA LEU A 515 -19.58 -2.88 0.94
C LEU A 515 -19.94 -2.94 -0.54
N TYR A 516 -20.48 -4.07 -1.00
CA TYR A 516 -20.93 -4.25 -2.39
C TYR A 516 -22.25 -3.55 -2.70
N LEU A 517 -22.88 -2.88 -1.73
CA LEU A 517 -24.02 -1.99 -1.98
C LEU A 517 -23.63 -0.84 -2.91
N ARG A 518 -22.37 -0.37 -2.87
CA ARG A 518 -21.87 0.62 -3.84
C ARG A 518 -21.57 -0.04 -5.18
N ARG A 519 -22.46 0.16 -6.15
CA ARG A 519 -22.33 -0.40 -7.51
C ARG A 519 -21.94 0.64 -8.57
N SER A 520 -22.24 1.93 -8.32
CA SER A 520 -22.00 3.03 -9.26
C SER A 520 -21.67 4.35 -8.54
N TRP A 521 -21.50 5.43 -9.31
CA TRP A 521 -21.35 6.80 -8.80
C TRP A 521 -22.67 7.41 -8.32
N GLU A 522 -23.80 6.75 -8.56
CA GLU A 522 -25.11 7.11 -8.05
C GLU A 522 -25.52 6.17 -6.91
N ILE A 523 -26.28 6.70 -5.95
CA ILE A 523 -26.89 5.91 -4.89
C ILE A 523 -27.85 4.90 -5.54
N PRO A 524 -27.72 3.58 -5.26
CA PRO A 524 -28.60 2.56 -5.80
C PRO A 524 -30.07 2.91 -5.62
N PHE A 525 -30.89 2.58 -6.61
CA PHE A 525 -32.29 2.99 -6.59
C PHE A 525 -33.04 2.39 -5.40
N SER A 526 -32.75 1.13 -5.04
CA SER A 526 -33.33 0.43 -3.89
C SER A 526 -33.10 1.18 -2.58
N VAL A 527 -31.88 1.66 -2.35
CA VAL A 527 -31.53 2.47 -1.16
C VAL A 527 -32.27 3.81 -1.17
N ARG A 528 -32.34 4.48 -2.33
CA ARG A 528 -33.10 5.75 -2.44
C ARG A 528 -34.59 5.57 -2.18
N LEU A 529 -35.19 4.49 -2.70
CA LEU A 529 -36.60 4.16 -2.49
C LEU A 529 -36.88 3.87 -1.01
N ARG A 530 -36.08 3.00 -0.38
CA ARG A 530 -36.18 2.64 1.04
C ARG A 530 -36.13 3.88 1.93
N LEU A 531 -35.09 4.70 1.78
CA LEU A 531 -34.92 5.91 2.58
C LEU A 531 -36.02 6.93 2.27
N GLY A 532 -36.39 7.08 0.99
CA GLY A 532 -37.49 7.94 0.56
C GLY A 532 -38.83 7.60 1.20
N ARG A 533 -39.17 6.29 1.31
CA ARG A 533 -40.36 5.81 2.03
C ARG A 533 -40.32 6.23 3.50
N LYS A 534 -39.21 6.00 4.20
CA LYS A 534 -39.05 6.45 5.60
C LYS A 534 -39.24 7.96 5.77
N VAL A 535 -38.64 8.76 4.89
CA VAL A 535 -38.76 10.23 4.93
C VAL A 535 -40.19 10.69 4.65
N ARG A 536 -40.89 10.07 3.69
CA ARG A 536 -42.31 10.35 3.41
C ARG A 536 -43.18 10.05 4.63
N ASP A 537 -42.94 8.91 5.27
CA ASP A 537 -43.74 8.41 6.40
C ASP A 537 -43.36 9.07 7.74
N GLY A 538 -42.41 10.02 7.73
CA GLY A 538 -41.96 10.74 8.92
C GLY A 538 -41.16 9.88 9.90
N GLN A 539 -40.69 8.71 9.46
CA GLN A 539 -39.88 7.80 10.27
C GLN A 539 -38.43 8.31 10.33
N PRO A 540 -37.76 8.24 11.50
CA PRO A 540 -36.35 8.56 11.60
C PRO A 540 -35.50 7.53 10.84
N ILE A 541 -34.39 8.00 10.27
CA ILE A 541 -33.37 7.13 9.70
C ILE A 541 -32.57 6.55 10.87
N ASP A 542 -32.57 5.22 10.99
CA ASP A 542 -31.82 4.47 12.00
C ASP A 542 -30.36 4.24 11.59
N ALA A 543 -29.58 3.61 12.46
CA ALA A 543 -28.15 3.37 12.24
C ALA A 543 -27.87 2.57 10.97
N ASP A 544 -28.62 1.49 10.69
CA ASP A 544 -28.35 0.61 9.55
C ASP A 544 -28.71 1.30 8.23
N ASP A 545 -29.81 2.05 8.20
CA ASP A 545 -30.19 2.82 7.03
C ASP A 545 -29.29 4.03 6.79
N ALA A 546 -28.84 4.69 7.85
CA ALA A 546 -27.81 5.72 7.77
C ALA A 546 -26.50 5.15 7.21
N LEU A 547 -26.12 3.93 7.60
CA LEU A 547 -24.95 3.26 7.06
C LEU A 547 -25.11 2.87 5.59
N ARG A 548 -26.29 2.35 5.19
CA ARG A 548 -26.62 2.10 3.77
C ARG A 548 -26.47 3.37 2.96
N TRP A 549 -26.98 4.49 3.48
CA TRP A 549 -26.82 5.79 2.84
C TRP A 549 -25.36 6.19 2.72
N ALA A 550 -24.59 6.12 3.82
CA ALA A 550 -23.19 6.51 3.83
C ALA A 550 -22.32 5.66 2.88
N ILE A 551 -22.42 4.33 2.94
CA ILE A 551 -21.63 3.40 2.11
C ILE A 551 -21.93 3.57 0.62
N THR A 552 -23.14 4.00 0.25
CA THR A 552 -23.54 4.18 -1.15
C THR A 552 -23.41 5.61 -1.67
N HIS A 553 -23.18 6.59 -0.78
CA HIS A 553 -23.10 7.99 -1.16
C HIS A 553 -21.78 8.35 -1.87
N PRO A 554 -21.77 9.00 -3.05
CA PRO A 554 -20.55 9.25 -3.82
C PRO A 554 -19.44 10.01 -3.09
N GLN A 555 -19.78 10.85 -2.11
CA GLN A 555 -18.80 11.64 -1.34
C GLN A 555 -18.09 10.86 -0.23
N ILE A 556 -18.71 9.82 0.33
CA ILE A 556 -18.16 9.07 1.46
C ILE A 556 -17.48 7.82 0.89
N TYR A 557 -16.19 7.62 1.16
CA TYR A 557 -15.44 6.48 0.61
C TYR A 557 -14.92 5.55 1.72
N PRO A 558 -15.23 4.23 1.66
CA PRO A 558 -14.67 3.26 2.61
C PRO A 558 -13.14 3.16 2.50
N ARG A 559 -12.42 3.66 3.51
CA ARG A 559 -10.96 3.46 3.61
C ARG A 559 -10.65 2.00 3.97
N THR A 560 -9.38 1.63 3.85
CA THR A 560 -8.87 0.27 4.11
C THR A 560 -9.31 -0.33 5.45
N ALA A 561 -9.43 0.48 6.51
CA ALA A 561 -9.93 0.01 7.80
C ALA A 561 -11.37 -0.48 7.74
N VAL A 562 -12.27 0.23 7.06
CA VAL A 562 -13.65 -0.21 6.83
C VAL A 562 -13.68 -1.46 5.97
N THR A 563 -12.90 -1.48 4.87
CA THR A 563 -12.88 -2.64 3.96
C THR A 563 -12.39 -3.91 4.64
N ARG A 564 -11.37 -3.78 5.50
CA ARG A 564 -10.78 -4.91 6.21
C ARG A 564 -11.60 -5.30 7.43
N CYS A 565 -12.20 -4.36 8.16
CA CYS A 565 -12.85 -4.59 9.45
C CYS A 565 -14.35 -4.27 9.37
N PHE A 566 -15.04 -4.71 8.31
CA PHE A 566 -16.40 -4.25 8.02
C PHE A 566 -17.42 -4.69 9.07
N GLU A 567 -17.29 -5.90 9.61
CA GLU A 567 -18.18 -6.40 10.67
C GLU A 567 -17.98 -5.60 11.96
N GLU A 568 -16.72 -5.39 12.37
CA GLU A 568 -16.39 -4.56 13.52
C GLU A 568 -16.84 -3.10 13.32
N PHE A 569 -16.71 -2.60 12.08
CA PHE A 569 -17.21 -1.27 11.69
C PHE A 569 -18.72 -1.17 11.83
N CYS A 570 -19.49 -2.17 11.39
CA CYS A 570 -20.94 -2.16 11.54
C CYS A 570 -21.37 -2.16 13.02
N ALA A 571 -20.69 -2.95 13.86
CA ALA A 571 -20.94 -2.97 15.30
C ALA A 571 -20.62 -1.61 15.96
N LEU A 572 -19.45 -1.05 15.65
CA LEU A 572 -19.03 0.25 16.15
C LEU A 572 -19.96 1.37 15.67
N TRP A 573 -20.31 1.36 14.38
CA TRP A 573 -21.18 2.35 13.75
C TRP A 573 -22.53 2.44 14.47
N ARG A 574 -23.18 1.30 14.74
CA ARG A 574 -24.49 1.28 15.43
C ARG A 574 -24.41 1.98 16.78
N ILE A 575 -23.38 1.66 17.56
CA ILE A 575 -23.22 2.21 18.91
C ILE A 575 -22.90 3.71 18.85
N ARG A 576 -21.93 4.12 18.02
CA ARG A 576 -21.58 5.54 17.85
C ARG A 576 -22.72 6.36 17.25
N PHE A 577 -23.50 5.76 16.36
CA PHE A 577 -24.69 6.37 15.79
C PHE A 577 -25.74 6.62 16.87
N ASP A 578 -26.06 5.63 17.70
CA ASP A 578 -27.05 5.77 18.77
C ASP A 578 -26.59 6.76 19.85
N GLU A 579 -25.28 6.85 20.13
CA GLU A 579 -24.70 7.87 21.01
C GLU A 579 -24.86 9.30 20.42
N THR A 580 -24.70 9.45 19.11
CA THR A 580 -24.75 10.75 18.41
C THR A 580 -26.19 11.17 18.07
N PHE A 581 -27.05 10.20 17.73
CA PHE A 581 -28.43 10.37 17.27
C PHE A 581 -29.38 9.40 18.00
N PRO A 582 -29.65 9.59 19.30
CA PRO A 582 -30.46 8.65 20.08
C PRO A 582 -31.89 8.41 19.55
N ASP A 583 -32.48 9.44 18.91
CA ASP A 583 -33.82 9.36 18.30
C ASP A 583 -33.78 9.09 16.78
N GLY A 584 -32.61 8.74 16.25
CA GLY A 584 -32.32 8.65 14.82
C GLY A 584 -32.30 10.00 14.10
N ILE A 585 -32.00 9.99 12.79
CA ILE A 585 -31.92 11.22 11.99
C ILE A 585 -33.29 11.52 11.38
N LYS A 586 -33.90 12.62 11.81
CA LYS A 586 -35.13 13.14 11.18
C LYS A 586 -34.79 13.97 9.94
N VAL A 587 -35.16 13.48 8.77
CA VAL A 587 -34.93 14.16 7.49
C VAL A 587 -36.23 14.80 7.02
N ARG A 588 -36.17 16.09 6.61
CA ARG A 588 -37.32 16.76 6.02
C ARG A 588 -37.45 16.38 4.54
N PRO A 589 -38.67 16.10 4.04
CA PRO A 589 -38.85 15.71 2.64
C PRO A 589 -38.46 16.84 1.69
N GLY A 590 -37.64 16.52 0.69
CA GLY A 590 -37.28 17.42 -0.40
C GLY A 590 -38.42 17.63 -1.41
N LYS A 591 -38.26 18.63 -2.28
CA LYS A 591 -39.20 18.88 -3.40
C LYS A 591 -39.00 17.91 -4.57
N THR A 592 -37.79 17.39 -4.75
CA THR A 592 -37.46 16.41 -5.80
C THR A 592 -38.09 15.07 -5.48
N ARG A 593 -38.78 14.48 -6.45
CA ARG A 593 -39.41 13.16 -6.35
C ARG A 593 -38.58 12.11 -7.06
N LEU A 594 -38.52 10.92 -6.47
CA LEU A 594 -37.78 9.80 -7.02
C LEU A 594 -38.40 9.35 -8.34
N GLN A 595 -37.57 9.19 -9.36
CA GLN A 595 -37.98 8.67 -10.67
C GLN A 595 -37.11 7.49 -11.05
N PHE A 596 -37.73 6.47 -11.65
CA PHE A 596 -37.04 5.31 -12.16
C PHE A 596 -36.94 5.35 -13.69
N HIS A 597 -35.70 5.32 -14.19
CA HIS A 597 -35.40 5.24 -15.61
C HIS A 597 -34.41 4.11 -15.89
N TYR A 598 -34.80 3.18 -16.76
CA TYR A 598 -33.96 2.09 -17.22
C TYR A 598 -33.58 2.28 -18.68
N ARG A 599 -32.27 2.22 -18.97
CA ARG A 599 -31.71 2.26 -20.31
C ARG A 599 -31.14 0.88 -20.65
N ALA A 600 -31.66 0.24 -21.69
CA ALA A 600 -31.20 -1.07 -22.12
C ALA A 600 -29.76 -1.02 -22.65
N ALA A 601 -28.96 -2.03 -22.31
CA ALA A 601 -27.59 -2.19 -22.81
C ALA A 601 -27.56 -2.39 -24.33
N SER A 602 -28.59 -3.05 -24.87
CA SER A 602 -28.82 -3.21 -26.31
C SER A 602 -29.07 -1.89 -27.05
N SER A 603 -29.37 -0.81 -26.32
CA SER A 603 -29.83 0.47 -26.88
C SER A 603 -31.09 0.36 -27.76
N GLU A 604 -31.86 -0.72 -27.64
CA GLU A 604 -33.08 -0.95 -28.43
C GLU A 604 -34.33 -0.33 -27.81
N PHE A 605 -34.32 -0.10 -26.49
CA PHE A 605 -35.45 0.46 -25.75
C PHE A 605 -34.99 1.17 -24.48
N ASN A 606 -35.87 2.02 -23.95
CA ASN A 606 -35.78 2.56 -22.60
C ASN A 606 -37.11 2.27 -21.90
N ALA A 607 -37.08 2.10 -20.59
CA ALA A 607 -38.28 1.85 -19.79
C ALA A 607 -38.32 2.79 -18.58
N ASN A 608 -39.52 3.24 -18.26
CA ASN A 608 -39.81 3.94 -17.02
C ASN A 608 -40.74 3.07 -16.19
N ALA A 609 -40.56 3.08 -14.88
CA ALA A 609 -41.50 2.47 -13.95
C ALA A 609 -42.19 3.57 -13.16
N SER A 610 -43.49 3.40 -12.89
CA SER A 610 -44.17 4.24 -11.92
C SER A 610 -43.63 3.87 -10.55
N VAL A 611 -43.09 4.85 -9.84
CA VAL A 611 -42.63 4.72 -8.47
C VAL A 611 -43.65 5.42 -7.58
N GLU A 612 -43.77 4.99 -6.33
CA GLU A 612 -44.51 5.73 -5.30
C GLU A 612 -44.04 7.20 -5.23
N ASP A 613 -44.93 8.13 -4.83
CA ASP A 613 -44.56 9.53 -4.62
C ASP A 613 -43.71 9.69 -3.35
N VAL A 614 -42.40 9.42 -3.49
CA VAL A 614 -41.41 9.52 -2.42
C VAL A 614 -40.37 10.59 -2.74
N PRO A 615 -39.85 11.31 -1.73
CA PRO A 615 -38.76 12.26 -1.92
C PRO A 615 -37.47 11.52 -2.35
N ASP A 616 -36.73 12.09 -3.30
CA ASP A 616 -35.41 11.57 -3.67
C ASP A 616 -34.35 12.01 -2.65
N VAL A 617 -33.91 11.06 -1.82
CA VAL A 617 -32.87 11.30 -0.80
C VAL A 617 -31.50 11.62 -1.40
N GLY A 618 -31.24 11.24 -2.66
CA GLY A 618 -30.01 11.61 -3.37
C GLY A 618 -29.89 13.12 -3.59
N ALA A 619 -31.00 13.86 -3.55
CA ALA A 619 -31.02 15.32 -3.64
C ALA A 619 -30.92 16.02 -2.26
N ILE A 620 -30.84 15.27 -1.16
CA ILE A 620 -30.85 15.81 0.21
C ILE A 620 -29.43 15.79 0.78
N ALA A 621 -28.76 16.95 0.79
CA ALA A 621 -27.39 17.07 1.29
C ALA A 621 -27.27 17.19 2.83
N GLY A 622 -28.34 17.59 3.53
CA GLY A 622 -28.28 17.98 4.94
C GLY A 622 -27.63 16.95 5.89
N PRO A 623 -28.04 15.67 5.86
CA PRO A 623 -27.47 14.65 6.75
C PRO A 623 -26.04 14.21 6.40
N ILE A 624 -25.58 14.43 5.17
CA ILE A 624 -24.37 13.79 4.63
C ILE A 624 -23.11 14.20 5.39
N GLY A 625 -22.95 15.47 5.74
CA GLY A 625 -21.76 15.93 6.48
C GLY A 625 -21.62 15.27 7.86
N ASN A 626 -22.75 15.07 8.55
CA ASN A 626 -22.76 14.38 9.84
C ASN A 626 -22.45 12.88 9.69
N LEU A 627 -23.01 12.25 8.66
CA LEU A 627 -22.72 10.84 8.35
C LEU A 627 -21.25 10.64 7.97
N ASP A 628 -20.65 11.55 7.20
CA ASP A 628 -19.24 11.50 6.81
C ASP A 628 -18.32 11.66 8.03
N ALA A 629 -18.62 12.63 8.91
CA ALA A 629 -17.87 12.83 10.16
C ALA A 629 -17.92 11.58 11.07
N LEU A 630 -19.12 11.01 11.26
CA LEU A 630 -19.29 9.77 12.03
C LEU A 630 -18.55 8.59 11.37
N PHE A 631 -18.64 8.47 10.05
CA PHE A 631 -17.97 7.42 9.28
C PHE A 631 -16.45 7.51 9.41
N ALA A 632 -15.91 8.72 9.30
CA ALA A 632 -14.50 8.99 9.51
C ALA A 632 -14.05 8.63 10.93
N SER A 633 -14.79 9.05 11.96
CA SER A 633 -14.49 8.73 13.36
C SER A 633 -14.45 7.22 13.62
N CYS A 634 -15.48 6.48 13.20
CA CYS A 634 -15.50 5.01 13.34
C CYS A 634 -14.35 4.36 12.56
N THR A 635 -13.96 4.92 11.42
CA THR A 635 -12.83 4.43 10.64
C THR A 635 -11.51 4.62 11.37
N ASP A 636 -11.30 5.79 12.00
CA ASP A 636 -10.08 6.12 12.73
C ASP A 636 -9.92 5.25 14.00
N GLU A 637 -11.02 4.95 14.70
CA GLU A 637 -11.01 4.02 15.84
C GLU A 637 -10.58 2.60 15.43
N LEU A 638 -10.87 2.16 14.20
CA LEU A 638 -10.51 0.83 13.69
C LEU A 638 -9.15 0.78 12.97
N ASP A 639 -8.50 1.92 12.77
CA ASP A 639 -7.24 2.02 12.04
C ASP A 639 -6.10 1.19 12.68
N PRO A 640 -5.94 1.15 14.02
CA PRO A 640 -4.96 0.27 14.67
C PRO A 640 -5.18 -1.22 14.39
N LEU A 641 -6.41 -1.71 14.55
CA LEU A 641 -6.80 -3.09 14.24
C LEU A 641 -6.54 -3.41 12.76
N SER A 642 -6.98 -2.52 11.86
CA SER A 642 -6.78 -2.66 10.43
C SER A 642 -5.31 -2.81 10.06
N ARG A 643 -4.44 -1.94 10.57
CA ARG A 643 -2.98 -1.99 10.32
C ARG A 643 -2.37 -3.28 10.83
N PHE A 644 -2.81 -3.75 12.01
CA PHE A 644 -2.37 -5.02 12.56
C PHE A 644 -2.76 -6.19 11.65
N LEU A 645 -4.03 -6.30 11.25
CA LEU A 645 -4.50 -7.37 10.37
C LEU A 645 -3.80 -7.34 9.01
N GLY A 646 -3.52 -6.16 8.47
CA GLY A 646 -2.79 -5.99 7.21
C GLY A 646 -1.35 -6.50 7.25
N ARG A 647 -0.67 -6.41 8.40
CA ARG A 647 0.71 -6.91 8.58
C ARG A 647 0.79 -8.37 8.99
N ASN A 648 -0.31 -8.95 9.48
CA ASN A 648 -0.34 -10.27 10.11
C ASN A 648 -1.28 -11.26 9.42
N GLY A 649 -1.42 -11.15 8.09
CA GLY A 649 -2.21 -12.10 7.30
C GLY A 649 -3.69 -12.19 7.70
N GLY A 650 -4.24 -11.16 8.34
CA GLY A 650 -5.63 -11.14 8.80
C GLY A 650 -5.91 -11.93 10.07
N ASP A 651 -4.93 -12.18 10.94
CA ASP A 651 -5.13 -12.85 12.23
C ASP A 651 -6.05 -12.07 13.18
N ARG A 652 -7.33 -12.45 13.22
CA ARG A 652 -8.36 -11.90 14.14
C ARG A 652 -8.44 -12.64 15.47
N SER A 653 -7.81 -13.81 15.56
CA SER A 653 -7.94 -14.72 16.70
C SER A 653 -7.04 -14.34 17.87
N SER A 654 -5.97 -13.58 17.60
CA SER A 654 -5.02 -13.17 18.63
C SER A 654 -5.62 -12.23 19.67
N LEU A 655 -5.12 -12.34 20.90
CA LEU A 655 -5.48 -11.43 21.99
C LEU A 655 -5.13 -9.98 21.64
N LEU A 656 -4.05 -9.73 20.88
CA LEU A 656 -3.70 -8.39 20.42
C LEU A 656 -4.72 -7.83 19.43
N ALA A 657 -5.24 -8.64 18.50
CA ALA A 657 -6.33 -8.20 17.62
C ALA A 657 -7.57 -7.81 18.43
N ALA A 658 -7.92 -8.61 19.45
CA ALA A 658 -9.00 -8.27 20.36
C ALA A 658 -8.71 -6.97 21.13
N ALA A 659 -7.53 -6.81 21.73
CA ALA A 659 -7.19 -5.60 22.49
C ALA A 659 -7.14 -4.32 21.63
N LEU A 660 -6.79 -4.43 20.34
CA LEU A 660 -6.80 -3.32 19.38
C LEU A 660 -8.20 -3.01 18.83
N CYS A 661 -9.18 -3.90 19.04
CA CYS A 661 -10.55 -3.67 18.63
C CYS A 661 -11.26 -2.76 19.63
N PRO A 662 -11.95 -1.69 19.19
CA PRO A 662 -12.73 -0.84 20.08
C PRO A 662 -13.71 -1.67 20.90
N ALA A 663 -13.81 -1.38 22.21
CA ALA A 663 -14.64 -2.16 23.14
C ALA A 663 -16.10 -2.38 22.66
N PRO A 664 -16.79 -1.38 22.05
CA PRO A 664 -18.12 -1.57 21.51
C PRO A 664 -18.22 -2.60 20.37
N ALA A 665 -17.14 -2.82 19.63
CA ALA A 665 -17.07 -3.74 18.49
C ALA A 665 -16.56 -5.14 18.87
N LEU A 666 -16.23 -5.38 20.15
CA LEU A 666 -15.75 -6.67 20.61
C LEU A 666 -16.87 -7.71 20.66
N THR A 667 -16.56 -8.93 20.20
CA THR A 667 -17.41 -10.08 20.52
C THR A 667 -17.35 -10.37 22.03
N PRO A 668 -18.41 -10.92 22.64
CA PRO A 668 -18.39 -11.26 24.07
C PRO A 668 -17.23 -12.17 24.48
N ALA A 669 -16.83 -13.10 23.60
CA ALA A 669 -15.68 -13.96 23.82
C ALA A 669 -14.35 -13.20 23.81
N ALA A 670 -14.16 -12.28 22.84
CA ALA A 670 -12.97 -11.46 22.75
C ALA A 670 -12.88 -10.46 23.92
N ALA A 671 -13.99 -9.83 24.30
CA ALA A 671 -14.07 -8.97 25.48
C ALA A 671 -13.70 -9.71 26.77
N SER A 672 -14.23 -10.93 26.95
CA SER A 672 -13.89 -11.78 28.10
C SER A 672 -12.41 -12.18 28.11
N ALA A 673 -11.82 -12.50 26.95
CA ALA A 673 -10.40 -12.82 26.84
C ALA A 673 -9.51 -11.62 27.22
N VAL A 674 -9.82 -10.43 26.71
CA VAL A 674 -9.12 -9.17 27.04
C VAL A 674 -9.24 -8.86 28.54
N ALA A 675 -10.45 -8.95 29.10
CA ALA A 675 -10.69 -8.72 30.52
C ALA A 675 -9.94 -9.74 31.41
N LYS A 676 -9.94 -11.02 31.04
CA LYS A 676 -9.23 -12.08 31.78
C LYS A 676 -7.72 -11.86 31.74
N ALA A 677 -7.16 -11.51 30.58
CA ALA A 677 -5.74 -11.19 30.47
C ALA A 677 -5.37 -9.98 31.35
N ARG A 678 -6.16 -8.89 31.27
CA ARG A 678 -5.95 -7.69 32.08
C ARG A 678 -6.03 -7.97 33.58
N MET A 679 -7.04 -8.71 34.04
CA MET A 679 -7.15 -9.13 35.44
C MET A 679 -6.01 -10.05 35.89
N GLY A 680 -5.56 -10.97 35.03
CA GLY A 680 -4.43 -11.84 35.34
C GLY A 680 -3.12 -11.08 35.50
N LEU A 681 -2.92 -10.03 34.68
CA LEU A 681 -1.76 -9.15 34.72
C LEU A 681 -1.77 -8.22 35.94
N LEU A 682 -2.93 -7.66 36.30
CA LEU A 682 -3.09 -6.74 37.44
C LEU A 682 -3.51 -7.43 38.75
N GLY A 683 -3.49 -8.77 38.82
CA GLY A 683 -4.20 -9.50 39.89
C GLY A 683 -3.70 -9.30 41.33
N ARG A 684 -2.47 -8.82 41.55
CA ARG A 684 -1.95 -8.42 42.86
C ARG A 684 -1.26 -7.08 42.73
N GLN A 685 -1.99 -6.01 43.03
CA GLN A 685 -1.45 -4.66 43.11
C GLN A 685 -1.05 -4.31 44.54
N ASP A 686 0.00 -3.50 44.66
CA ASP A 686 0.35 -2.85 45.92
C ASP A 686 -0.55 -1.62 46.22
N SER A 687 -0.25 -0.95 47.32
CA SER A 687 -0.93 0.29 47.76
C SER A 687 -0.82 1.43 46.74
N ALA A 688 0.19 1.39 45.85
CA ALA A 688 0.44 2.36 44.80
C ALA A 688 -0.19 1.99 43.45
N GLY A 689 -0.88 0.84 43.37
CA GLY A 689 -1.53 0.36 42.14
C GLY A 689 -0.56 -0.29 41.15
N LEU A 690 0.63 -0.70 41.58
CA LEU A 690 1.64 -1.38 40.76
C LEU A 690 1.51 -2.89 40.90
N ALA A 691 1.64 -3.63 39.80
CA ALA A 691 1.60 -5.10 39.79
C ALA A 691 2.91 -5.69 39.29
N LEU A 692 3.51 -6.60 40.06
CA LEU A 692 4.73 -7.32 39.67
C LEU A 692 4.40 -8.66 39.00
N VAL A 693 4.91 -8.88 37.79
CA VAL A 693 4.64 -10.07 36.96
C VAL A 693 5.90 -10.48 36.21
N THR A 694 6.31 -11.75 36.27
CA THR A 694 7.43 -12.23 35.44
C THR A 694 7.07 -12.22 33.96
N VAL A 695 8.07 -12.04 33.09
CA VAL A 695 7.88 -12.13 31.63
C VAL A 695 7.24 -13.47 31.26
N GLU A 696 7.65 -14.58 31.86
CA GLU A 696 7.04 -15.89 31.62
C GLU A 696 5.54 -15.90 31.88
N LYS A 697 5.11 -15.40 33.05
CA LYS A 697 3.69 -15.32 33.41
C LYS A 697 2.93 -14.35 32.50
N ALA A 698 3.53 -13.23 32.13
CA ALA A 698 2.93 -12.29 31.18
C ALA A 698 2.72 -12.95 29.82
N LEU A 699 3.71 -13.68 29.30
CA LEU A 699 3.60 -14.43 28.05
C LEU A 699 2.50 -15.49 28.11
N ASP A 700 2.36 -16.22 29.23
CA ASP A 700 1.31 -17.24 29.40
C ASP A 700 -0.10 -16.63 29.40
N LEU A 701 -0.27 -15.48 30.06
CA LEU A 701 -1.54 -14.76 30.08
C LEU A 701 -1.89 -14.15 28.70
N LEU A 702 -0.88 -13.75 27.94
CA LEU A 702 -1.05 -13.04 26.66
C LEU A 702 -1.10 -13.96 25.44
N ALA A 703 -0.51 -15.16 25.51
CA ALA A 703 -0.49 -16.13 24.41
C ALA A 703 -1.84 -16.86 24.21
N GLY A 704 -2.75 -16.78 25.19
CA GLY A 704 -4.08 -17.42 25.11
C GLY A 704 -4.02 -18.94 25.04
N THR A 705 -5.02 -19.58 24.43
CA THR A 705 -5.15 -21.06 24.39
C THR A 705 -4.26 -21.75 23.36
N ASN A 706 -3.54 -21.00 22.50
CA ASN A 706 -2.72 -21.53 21.40
C ASN A 706 -1.22 -21.56 21.72
N ALA A 707 -0.85 -21.50 23.00
CA ALA A 707 0.55 -21.48 23.44
C ALA A 707 1.20 -22.87 23.38
N ALA A 708 1.79 -23.24 22.25
CA ALA A 708 2.64 -24.42 22.17
C ALA A 708 3.79 -24.24 21.17
N GLY A 709 4.72 -23.33 21.45
CA GLY A 709 5.99 -23.29 20.73
C GLY A 709 6.91 -22.11 21.09
N PRO A 710 8.24 -22.31 21.11
CA PRO A 710 9.22 -21.25 21.41
C PRO A 710 9.16 -20.09 20.41
N GLU A 711 8.88 -20.35 19.13
CA GLU A 711 8.72 -19.30 18.10
C GLU A 711 7.53 -18.37 18.37
N HIS A 712 6.41 -18.92 18.84
CA HIS A 712 5.24 -18.14 19.20
C HIS A 712 5.54 -17.24 20.41
N ARG A 713 6.21 -17.79 21.44
CA ARG A 713 6.63 -17.02 22.62
C ARG A 713 7.57 -15.87 22.24
N ALA A 714 8.55 -16.11 21.38
CA ALA A 714 9.44 -15.07 20.87
C ALA A 714 8.67 -13.98 20.11
N THR A 715 7.63 -14.36 19.35
CA THR A 715 6.77 -13.41 18.63
C THR A 715 5.94 -12.56 19.59
N VAL A 716 5.34 -13.17 20.62
CA VAL A 716 4.57 -12.46 21.65
C VAL A 716 5.48 -11.52 22.45
N LEU A 717 6.69 -11.96 22.83
CA LEU A 717 7.68 -11.13 23.52
C LEU A 717 8.06 -9.89 22.71
N LYS A 718 8.29 -10.04 21.40
CA LYS A 718 8.56 -8.90 20.50
C LYS A 718 7.38 -7.91 20.42
N ARG A 719 6.15 -8.37 20.64
CA ARG A 719 4.90 -7.58 20.56
C ARG A 719 4.41 -7.08 21.91
N LEU A 720 5.06 -7.49 23.01
CA LEU A 720 4.66 -7.18 24.38
C LEU A 720 4.33 -5.70 24.60
N PRO A 721 5.14 -4.72 24.13
CA PRO A 721 4.82 -3.31 24.32
C PRO A 721 3.48 -2.91 23.69
N SER A 722 3.23 -3.34 22.45
CA SER A 722 1.97 -3.05 21.75
C SER A 722 0.76 -3.76 22.39
N MET A 723 0.97 -4.92 23.02
CA MET A 723 -0.07 -5.61 23.76
C MET A 723 -0.43 -4.87 25.05
N PHE A 724 0.55 -4.42 25.82
CA PHE A 724 0.28 -3.64 27.01
C PHE A 724 -0.36 -2.28 26.69
N ASP A 725 0.12 -1.58 25.67
CA ASP A 725 -0.50 -0.32 25.22
C ASP A 725 -1.99 -0.54 24.84
N ALA A 726 -2.28 -1.60 24.08
CA ALA A 726 -3.66 -1.94 23.69
C ALA A 726 -4.55 -2.36 24.88
N LEU A 727 -3.95 -2.85 25.96
CA LEU A 727 -4.64 -3.17 27.22
C LEU A 727 -4.75 -1.97 28.18
N GLY A 728 -4.21 -0.81 27.80
CA GLY A 728 -4.18 0.39 28.65
C GLY A 728 -3.17 0.28 29.81
N LEU A 729 -2.10 -0.50 29.63
CA LEU A 729 -1.10 -0.78 30.65
C LEU A 729 0.26 -0.20 30.28
N GLY A 730 0.90 0.46 31.23
CA GLY A 730 2.31 0.80 31.21
C GLY A 730 3.10 -0.32 31.88
N PHE A 731 4.37 -0.44 31.51
CA PHE A 731 5.28 -1.38 32.16
C PHE A 731 6.69 -0.80 32.30
N GLU A 732 7.42 -1.33 33.27
CA GLU A 732 8.88 -1.19 33.41
C GLU A 732 9.49 -2.57 33.75
N PRO A 733 10.71 -2.88 33.29
CA PRO A 733 11.55 -2.05 32.45
C PRO A 733 11.08 -2.04 30.99
N ASP A 734 10.89 -0.86 30.40
CA ASP A 734 10.47 -0.69 29.00
C ASP A 734 11.57 0.00 28.18
N LYS A 735 12.07 -0.71 27.16
CA LYS A 735 13.15 -0.24 26.27
C LYS A 735 12.83 1.07 25.55
N ARG A 736 11.56 1.43 25.44
CA ARG A 736 11.11 2.70 24.82
C ARG A 736 11.42 3.91 25.71
N HIS A 737 11.63 3.70 27.01
CA HIS A 737 11.76 4.75 28.02
C HIS A 737 13.09 4.74 28.75
N GLY A 738 14.03 3.97 28.23
CA GLY A 738 15.38 3.90 28.73
C GLY A 738 16.04 2.57 28.36
N PRO A 739 17.35 2.46 28.61
CA PRO A 739 18.06 1.19 28.51
C PRO A 739 17.52 0.16 29.50
N VAL A 740 17.38 -1.08 29.04
CA VAL A 740 16.76 -2.20 29.75
C VAL A 740 17.60 -3.47 29.54
N PRO A 741 17.81 -4.31 30.57
CA PRO A 741 18.41 -5.62 30.39
C PRO A 741 17.60 -6.49 29.43
N ALA A 742 18.23 -7.52 28.83
CA ALA A 742 17.49 -8.47 28.01
C ALA A 742 16.34 -9.09 28.83
N LEU A 743 15.11 -9.01 28.29
CA LEU A 743 13.92 -9.54 28.95
C LEU A 743 13.94 -11.08 28.87
N GLY A 744 14.52 -11.72 29.88
CA GLY A 744 14.49 -13.16 30.08
C GLY A 744 13.16 -13.62 30.71
N ALA A 745 12.94 -14.93 30.78
CA ALA A 745 11.72 -15.51 31.36
C ALA A 745 11.47 -15.07 32.82
N ASP A 746 12.54 -15.01 33.62
CA ASP A 746 12.49 -14.65 35.04
C ASP A 746 12.50 -13.14 35.31
N THR A 747 12.68 -12.31 34.27
CA THR A 747 12.68 -10.86 34.43
C THR A 747 11.32 -10.40 34.95
N VAL A 748 11.32 -9.63 36.04
CA VAL A 748 10.08 -9.13 36.65
C VAL A 748 9.68 -7.81 36.00
N LEU A 749 8.47 -7.76 35.46
CA LEU A 749 7.85 -6.56 34.95
C LEU A 749 7.01 -5.91 36.06
N CYS A 750 7.09 -4.59 36.18
CA CYS A 750 6.19 -3.78 36.97
C CYS A 750 5.16 -3.13 36.06
N LEU A 751 3.89 -3.52 36.18
CA LEU A 751 2.76 -3.07 35.38
C LEU A 751 1.94 -2.02 36.13
N PHE A 752 1.39 -1.05 35.41
CA PHE A 752 0.54 0.00 35.97
C PHE A 752 -0.48 0.50 34.95
N GLU A 753 -1.58 1.11 35.41
CA GLU A 753 -2.59 1.68 34.52
C GLU A 753 -2.13 3.02 33.92
N LEU A 754 -2.34 3.18 32.60
CA LEU A 754 -2.08 4.43 31.88
C LEU A 754 -3.28 5.36 32.01
N ASP A 755 -3.06 6.56 32.54
CA ASP A 755 -4.06 7.63 32.54
C ASP A 755 -4.04 8.34 31.17
N GLY A 756 -5.07 8.10 30.35
CA GLY A 756 -5.16 8.59 28.96
C GLY A 756 -5.16 10.11 28.76
N ALA A 757 -5.09 10.91 29.83
CA ALA A 757 -5.14 12.37 29.79
C ALA A 757 -3.77 13.06 29.73
N SER A 758 -2.67 12.41 30.13
CA SER A 758 -1.34 13.03 30.22
C SER A 758 -0.30 12.27 29.40
N ARG A 759 0.32 12.93 28.41
CA ARG A 759 1.49 12.36 27.74
C ARG A 759 2.74 12.57 28.62
N PRO A 760 3.51 11.52 28.93
CA PRO A 760 4.71 11.63 29.74
C PRO A 760 5.82 12.42 29.01
N ILE A 761 6.58 13.26 29.72
CA ILE A 761 7.63 14.13 29.15
C ILE A 761 8.99 13.40 29.21
N GLN A 762 9.15 12.39 28.36
CA GLN A 762 10.23 11.41 28.51
C GLN A 762 11.56 11.82 27.85
N ASP A 763 11.50 12.77 26.92
CA ASP A 763 12.67 13.25 26.17
C ASP A 763 13.33 14.47 26.82
N CYS A 764 12.82 14.96 27.96
CA CYS A 764 13.44 16.09 28.65
C CYS A 764 14.60 15.64 29.55
N ASP A 765 15.55 16.55 29.74
CA ASP A 765 16.73 16.28 30.58
C ASP A 765 16.36 16.06 32.05
N GLU A 766 15.30 16.71 32.54
CA GLU A 766 14.76 16.49 33.90
C GLU A 766 14.29 15.05 34.11
N TYR A 767 13.59 14.45 33.15
CA TYR A 767 13.14 13.06 33.27
C TYR A 767 14.32 12.09 33.24
N ARG A 768 15.32 12.34 32.38
CA ARG A 768 16.55 11.52 32.33
C ARG A 768 17.32 11.59 33.64
N ALA A 769 17.51 12.79 34.18
CA ALA A 769 18.15 13.01 35.47
C ALA A 769 17.40 12.32 36.61
N ALA A 770 16.06 12.48 36.67
CA ALA A 770 15.21 11.82 37.65
C ALA A 770 15.28 10.29 37.56
N ARG A 771 15.30 9.73 36.34
CA ARG A 771 15.44 8.28 36.12
C ARG A 771 16.78 7.76 36.61
N THR A 772 17.89 8.45 36.29
CA THR A 772 19.24 8.08 36.78
C THR A 772 19.35 8.21 38.30
N MET A 773 18.72 9.24 38.88
CA MET A 773 18.67 9.43 40.33
C MET A 773 17.94 8.30 41.05
N VAL A 774 16.77 7.88 40.54
CA VAL A 774 16.05 6.69 41.03
C VAL A 774 16.93 5.44 40.89
N GLU A 775 17.58 5.24 39.75
CA GLU A 775 18.44 4.08 39.50
C GLU A 775 19.59 3.96 40.51
N ILE A 776 20.34 5.03 40.71
CA ILE A 776 21.47 5.04 41.64
C ILE A 776 21.01 4.90 43.10
N ALA A 777 19.92 5.56 43.49
CA ALA A 777 19.44 5.49 44.86
C ALA A 777 18.86 4.12 45.21
N VAL A 778 18.16 3.45 44.28
CA VAL A 778 17.69 2.07 44.47
C VAL A 778 18.87 1.10 44.56
N LEU A 779 19.93 1.28 43.76
CA LEU A 779 21.14 0.46 43.88
C LEU A 779 21.86 0.67 45.22
N ALA A 780 21.84 1.89 45.76
CA ALA A 780 22.40 2.18 47.09
C ALA A 780 21.60 1.48 48.21
N ALA A 781 20.27 1.60 48.18
CA ALA A 781 19.39 0.94 49.14
C ALA A 781 19.45 -0.59 49.03
N LYS A 782 19.67 -1.14 47.83
CA LYS A 782 19.77 -2.59 47.61
C LYS A 782 21.16 -3.17 47.94
N ALA A 783 22.11 -2.38 48.44
CA ALA A 783 23.49 -2.84 48.63
C ALA A 783 23.63 -3.98 49.66
N ASP A 784 22.63 -4.21 50.50
CA ASP A 784 22.53 -5.29 51.48
C ASP A 784 21.56 -6.44 51.06
N ASP A 785 21.10 -6.43 49.80
CA ASP A 785 20.07 -7.29 49.23
C ASP A 785 18.65 -7.16 49.80
N VAL A 786 18.38 -6.20 50.69
CA VAL A 786 17.06 -5.98 51.32
C VAL A 786 16.64 -4.52 51.13
N VAL A 787 15.59 -4.28 50.33
CA VAL A 787 15.02 -2.94 50.19
C VAL A 787 13.71 -2.86 50.95
N VAL A 788 13.60 -1.88 51.85
CA VAL A 788 12.41 -1.60 52.67
C VAL A 788 11.55 -0.52 52.00
N GLU A 789 10.23 -0.61 52.15
CA GLU A 789 9.27 0.32 51.52
C GLU A 789 9.57 1.81 51.84
N ILE A 790 10.04 2.11 53.05
CA ILE A 790 10.38 3.48 53.47
C ILE A 790 11.55 4.09 52.70
N GLU A 791 12.47 3.26 52.20
CA GLU A 791 13.62 3.72 51.39
C GLU A 791 13.14 4.12 49.99
N ILE A 792 12.22 3.33 49.41
CA ILE A 792 11.57 3.66 48.14
C ILE A 792 10.73 4.93 48.29
N GLU A 793 9.96 5.09 49.37
CA GLU A 793 9.21 6.32 49.64
C GLU A 793 10.13 7.55 49.73
N ALA A 794 11.30 7.43 50.37
CA ALA A 794 12.28 8.50 50.44
C ALA A 794 12.82 8.88 49.04
N ILE A 795 13.15 7.89 48.21
CA ILE A 795 13.60 8.11 46.83
C ILE A 795 12.52 8.80 45.99
N LEU A 796 11.26 8.36 46.12
CA LEU A 796 10.15 8.92 45.35
C LEU A 796 9.73 10.31 45.85
N GLY A 797 9.85 10.58 47.15
CA GLY A 797 9.63 11.92 47.71
C GLY A 797 10.59 12.96 47.12
N ASP A 798 11.82 12.53 46.81
CA ASP A 798 12.82 13.36 46.18
C ASP A 798 12.51 13.73 44.72
N LEU A 799 11.59 13.04 44.05
CA LEU A 799 11.10 13.41 42.72
C LEU A 799 10.32 14.74 42.72
N ALA A 800 9.89 15.23 43.88
CA ALA A 800 9.20 16.52 44.00
C ALA A 800 10.07 17.71 43.54
N ARG A 801 11.40 17.55 43.51
CA ARG A 801 12.32 18.59 43.02
C ARG A 801 12.21 18.84 41.51
N TYR A 802 11.79 17.82 40.75
CA TYR A 802 11.64 17.91 39.30
C TYR A 802 10.23 18.42 38.99
N THR A 803 10.14 19.73 38.77
CA THR A 803 8.85 20.43 38.61
C THR A 803 8.19 20.16 37.26
N ALA A 804 8.96 19.76 36.23
CA ALA A 804 8.39 19.41 34.92
C ALA A 804 7.68 18.05 34.91
N LEU A 805 7.92 17.18 35.90
CA LEU A 805 7.32 15.84 35.93
C LEU A 805 5.82 15.91 36.24
N ASN A 806 5.02 15.28 35.37
CA ASN A 806 3.59 15.13 35.60
C ASN A 806 3.28 13.84 36.41
N ALA A 807 1.99 13.60 36.70
CA ALA A 807 1.57 12.43 37.47
C ALA A 807 1.89 11.10 36.76
N ALA A 808 1.82 11.06 35.42
CA ALA A 808 2.15 9.87 34.64
C ALA A 808 3.66 9.58 34.66
N ASP A 809 4.51 10.61 34.59
CA ASP A 809 5.97 10.49 34.72
C ASP A 809 6.34 9.93 36.10
N ARG A 810 5.77 10.49 37.17
CA ARG A 810 6.01 10.02 38.54
C ARG A 810 5.55 8.58 38.75
N ARG A 811 4.38 8.20 38.22
CA ARG A 811 3.88 6.81 38.29
C ARG A 811 4.82 5.85 37.57
N ARG A 812 5.31 6.22 36.40
CA ARG A 812 6.29 5.41 35.65
C ARG A 812 7.63 5.31 36.39
N LEU A 813 8.12 6.38 37.00
CA LEU A 813 9.35 6.34 37.81
C LEU A 813 9.18 5.50 39.08
N HIS A 814 7.99 5.48 39.68
CA HIS A 814 7.66 4.52 40.75
C HIS A 814 7.72 3.08 40.24
N ALA A 815 7.04 2.78 39.11
CA ALA A 815 7.14 1.45 38.49
C ALA A 815 8.59 1.08 38.14
N HIS A 816 9.41 2.04 37.72
CA HIS A 816 10.83 1.85 37.46
C HIS A 816 11.62 1.49 38.73
N ALA A 817 11.39 2.20 39.84
CA ALA A 817 12.01 1.88 41.12
C ALA A 817 11.64 0.45 41.57
N SER A 818 10.36 0.09 41.54
CA SER A 818 9.89 -1.25 41.91
C SER A 818 10.45 -2.34 40.99
N ALA A 819 10.56 -2.06 39.69
CA ALA A 819 11.20 -2.98 38.74
C ALA A 819 12.72 -3.13 38.98
N LEU A 820 13.41 -2.08 39.39
CA LEU A 820 14.85 -2.11 39.69
C LEU A 820 15.18 -2.91 40.95
N VAL A 821 14.32 -2.89 41.97
CA VAL A 821 14.48 -3.73 43.16
C VAL A 821 14.50 -5.21 42.80
N ALA A 822 13.63 -5.62 41.87
CA ALA A 822 13.56 -6.99 41.38
C ALA A 822 14.60 -7.31 40.31
N ASN A 823 15.02 -6.31 39.50
CA ASN A 823 15.96 -6.46 38.41
C ASN A 823 17.04 -5.35 38.47
N PRO A 824 18.01 -5.44 39.40
CA PRO A 824 19.01 -4.41 39.58
C PRO A 824 19.89 -4.25 38.33
N SER A 825 20.21 -3.00 37.97
CA SER A 825 21.11 -2.72 36.86
C SER A 825 22.58 -2.95 37.25
N LYS A 826 23.43 -3.20 36.25
CA LYS A 826 24.88 -3.31 36.47
C LYS A 826 25.43 -1.94 36.91
N LEU A 827 26.08 -1.89 38.07
CA LEU A 827 26.63 -0.65 38.65
C LEU A 827 27.44 0.18 37.65
N ARG A 828 28.35 -0.44 36.88
CA ARG A 828 29.17 0.24 35.86
C ARG A 828 28.34 1.01 34.84
N VAL A 829 27.18 0.48 34.45
CA VAL A 829 26.28 1.11 33.46
C VAL A 829 25.55 2.30 34.08
N ALA A 830 25.06 2.16 35.32
CA ALA A 830 24.40 3.24 36.04
C ALA A 830 25.38 4.40 36.34
N THR A 831 26.60 4.08 36.77
CA THR A 831 27.65 5.08 37.03
C THR A 831 28.05 5.84 35.78
N LYS A 832 28.11 5.19 34.60
CA LYS A 832 28.38 5.88 33.33
C LYS A 832 27.35 6.99 33.06
N ARG A 833 26.06 6.71 33.24
CA ARG A 833 24.99 7.71 33.04
C ARG A 833 25.05 8.83 34.07
N LEU A 834 25.37 8.50 35.33
CA LEU A 834 25.58 9.50 36.36
C LEU A 834 26.72 10.47 35.99
N LEU A 835 27.80 9.96 35.38
CA LEU A 835 28.92 10.80 34.94
C LEU A 835 28.56 11.76 33.80
N GLU A 836 27.56 11.42 32.97
CA GLU A 836 27.05 12.24 31.87
C GLU A 836 26.15 13.40 32.36
N LEU A 837 25.70 13.40 33.61
CA LEU A 837 24.86 14.46 34.17
C LEU A 837 25.66 15.74 34.49
N PRO A 838 24.98 16.91 34.53
CA PRO A 838 25.53 18.13 35.12
C PRO A 838 25.99 17.94 36.58
N ASP A 839 26.96 18.72 37.04
CA ASP A 839 27.56 18.53 38.37
C ASP A 839 26.58 18.80 39.52
N ASP A 840 25.64 19.72 39.34
CA ASP A 840 24.53 19.98 40.26
C ASP A 840 23.59 18.78 40.38
N GLU A 841 23.26 18.14 39.26
CA GLU A 841 22.45 16.91 39.25
C GLU A 841 23.21 15.73 39.87
N LYS A 842 24.53 15.59 39.63
CA LYS A 842 25.35 14.56 40.28
C LYS A 842 25.29 14.69 41.80
N ASP A 843 25.45 15.90 42.34
CA ASP A 843 25.35 16.14 43.77
C ASP A 843 23.94 15.87 44.33
N ALA A 844 22.90 16.18 43.54
CA ALA A 844 21.51 15.90 43.88
C ALA A 844 21.22 14.38 43.93
N VAL A 845 21.78 13.59 43.01
CA VAL A 845 21.70 12.12 42.99
C VAL A 845 22.39 11.53 44.22
N LEU A 846 23.60 11.99 44.55
CA LEU A 846 24.32 11.56 45.75
C LEU A 846 23.53 11.84 47.02
N ALA A 847 22.90 13.01 47.11
CA ALA A 847 22.08 13.38 48.26
C ALA A 847 20.85 12.46 48.41
N THR A 848 20.20 12.07 47.31
CA THR A 848 19.11 11.10 47.34
C THR A 848 19.59 9.72 47.76
N ALA A 849 20.72 9.24 47.23
CA ALA A 849 21.28 7.93 47.61
C ALA A 849 21.61 7.86 49.12
N VAL A 850 22.20 8.92 49.69
CA VAL A 850 22.44 9.02 51.13
C VAL A 850 21.13 9.04 51.93
N ARG A 851 20.11 9.76 51.46
CA ARG A 851 18.79 9.79 52.13
C ARG A 851 18.06 8.45 52.09
N ALA A 852 18.17 7.71 50.98
CA ALA A 852 17.60 6.37 50.86
C ALA A 852 18.17 5.43 51.93
N VAL A 853 19.50 5.35 52.04
CA VAL A 853 20.23 4.55 53.05
C VAL A 853 19.92 4.99 54.50
N LEU A 854 19.54 6.26 54.71
CA LEU A 854 19.19 6.76 56.05
C LEU A 854 17.70 6.64 56.39
N ALA A 855 16.85 6.23 55.45
CA ALA A 855 15.40 6.35 55.58
C ALA A 855 14.85 5.49 56.71
N ASP A 856 15.35 4.26 56.84
CA ASP A 856 14.92 3.30 57.86
C ASP A 856 15.65 3.50 59.21
N GLY A 857 16.69 4.35 59.23
CA GLY A 857 17.51 4.67 60.40
C GLY A 857 18.57 3.63 60.75
N ARG A 858 18.92 2.71 59.83
CA ARG A 858 19.95 1.68 60.01
C ARG A 858 20.94 1.70 58.85
N VAL A 859 22.10 2.29 59.08
CA VAL A 859 23.17 2.31 58.07
C VAL A 859 24.05 1.07 58.21
N LEU A 860 24.10 0.25 57.18
CA LEU A 860 24.90 -0.97 57.12
C LEU A 860 26.29 -0.74 56.47
N PRO A 861 27.32 -1.52 56.84
CA PRO A 861 28.65 -1.38 56.25
C PRO A 861 28.70 -1.58 54.72
N THR A 862 27.80 -2.41 54.17
CA THR A 862 27.69 -2.65 52.72
C THR A 862 27.21 -1.42 51.96
N GLU A 863 26.24 -0.68 52.51
CA GLU A 863 25.72 0.56 51.94
C GLU A 863 26.75 1.70 52.00
N VAL A 864 27.49 1.81 53.11
CA VAL A 864 28.58 2.80 53.24
C VAL A 864 29.67 2.53 52.19
N ARG A 865 30.06 1.26 52.01
CA ARG A 865 31.03 0.87 50.97
C ARG A 865 30.52 1.20 49.57
N PHE A 866 29.22 1.02 49.32
CA PHE A 866 28.60 1.41 48.06
C PHE A 866 28.74 2.92 47.82
N LEU A 867 28.39 3.74 48.82
CA LEU A 867 28.51 5.20 48.76
C LEU A 867 29.97 5.65 48.58
N GLU A 868 30.92 5.05 49.30
CA GLU A 868 32.36 5.34 49.14
C GLU A 868 32.85 5.02 47.72
N GLY A 869 32.38 3.92 47.12
CA GLY A 869 32.66 3.56 45.73
C GLY A 869 32.08 4.59 44.75
N LEU A 870 30.85 5.05 45.01
CA LEU A 870 30.19 6.06 44.19
C LEU A 870 30.91 7.41 44.24
N TYR A 871 31.30 7.89 45.42
CA TYR A 871 32.07 9.13 45.58
C TYR A 871 33.42 9.05 44.87
N LYS A 872 34.12 7.91 45.01
CA LYS A 872 35.38 7.67 44.31
C LYS A 872 35.20 7.73 42.79
N SER A 873 34.13 7.14 42.26
CA SER A 873 33.84 7.16 40.81
C SER A 873 33.59 8.57 40.27
N LEU A 874 33.11 9.48 41.11
CA LEU A 874 32.86 10.89 40.80
C LEU A 874 34.08 11.80 41.08
N GLY A 875 35.20 11.23 41.55
CA GLY A 875 36.37 12.00 41.95
C GLY A 875 36.17 12.85 43.22
N LYS A 876 35.16 12.55 44.04
CA LYS A 876 34.90 13.24 45.31
C LYS A 876 35.61 12.54 46.48
N PRO A 877 36.05 13.27 47.53
CA PRO A 877 36.65 12.68 48.73
C PRO A 877 35.70 11.68 49.40
N GLN A 878 36.19 10.49 49.75
CA GLN A 878 35.36 9.48 50.43
C GLN A 878 34.99 9.90 51.86
N ASP A 879 35.79 10.73 52.51
CA ASP A 879 35.52 11.28 53.85
C ASP A 879 34.22 12.11 53.90
N ASP A 880 33.78 12.65 52.76
CA ASP A 880 32.53 13.43 52.66
C ASP A 880 31.29 12.55 52.89
N VAL A 881 31.37 11.23 52.64
CA VAL A 881 30.28 10.27 52.90
C VAL A 881 29.89 10.30 54.37
N TYR A 882 30.88 10.22 55.27
CA TYR A 882 30.67 10.24 56.72
C TYR A 882 30.16 11.60 57.20
N THR A 883 30.65 12.69 56.60
CA THR A 883 30.17 14.04 56.90
C THR A 883 28.69 14.18 56.54
N ARG A 884 28.26 13.67 55.37
CA ARG A 884 26.86 13.71 54.94
C ARG A 884 25.96 12.80 55.78
N LEU A 885 26.40 11.57 56.09
CA LEU A 885 25.67 10.64 56.96
C LEU A 885 25.39 11.28 58.34
N HIS A 886 26.40 11.88 58.99
CA HIS A 886 26.23 12.55 60.29
C HIS A 886 25.48 13.89 60.21
N SER A 887 25.64 14.65 59.12
CA SER A 887 24.88 15.89 58.93
C SER A 887 23.38 15.63 58.76
N ALA A 888 23.01 14.49 58.17
CA ALA A 888 21.62 14.09 57.98
C ALA A 888 21.00 13.47 59.25
N GLU A 889 21.78 12.80 60.09
CA GLU A 889 21.35 12.36 61.44
C GLU A 889 21.10 13.53 62.42
N SER A 890 21.76 14.69 62.20
CA SER A 890 21.70 15.85 63.10
C SER A 890 20.57 16.84 62.79
N VAL A 891 19.74 16.59 61.77
CA VAL A 891 18.49 17.33 61.54
C VAL A 891 17.42 16.81 62.51
N PRO A 892 16.82 17.66 63.38
CA PRO A 892 15.82 17.19 64.32
C PRO A 892 14.57 16.70 63.56
N ARG A 893 14.30 15.40 63.66
CA ARG A 893 13.02 14.80 63.27
C ARG A 893 11.91 15.51 64.05
N SER A 894 11.02 16.22 63.36
CA SER A 894 9.80 16.77 63.94
C SER A 894 8.88 15.62 64.37
N ARG A 895 9.02 15.17 65.62
CA ARG A 895 7.94 14.55 66.38
C ARG A 895 7.48 15.57 67.41
N ASP A 896 6.19 15.89 67.38
CA ASP A 896 5.52 16.64 68.43
C ASP A 896 5.78 15.98 69.79
N GLY A 897 6.28 16.75 70.77
CA GLY A 897 6.34 16.36 72.18
C GLY A 897 7.55 16.85 72.98
N ALA A 898 7.39 18.03 73.61
CA ALA A 898 8.04 18.58 74.82
C ALA A 898 9.60 18.60 74.96
N PRO A 899 10.20 19.69 75.46
CA PRO A 899 11.65 19.85 75.49
C PRO A 899 12.27 19.20 76.73
N VAL A 900 13.27 18.35 76.52
CA VAL A 900 14.28 18.03 77.54
C VAL A 900 15.65 18.37 76.97
N GLY A 901 16.26 19.41 77.53
CA GLY A 901 17.59 19.85 77.13
C GLY A 901 18.68 18.85 77.52
N ARG A 902 19.66 18.67 76.63
CA ARG A 902 20.99 18.21 77.01
C ARG A 902 22.05 18.83 76.09
N LYS A 903 23.03 19.47 76.74
CA LYS A 903 24.31 19.91 76.17
C LYS A 903 25.24 18.71 75.93
N GLY A 904 26.12 18.82 74.94
CA GLY A 904 27.31 17.98 74.72
C GLY A 904 27.60 17.93 73.22
N GLY A 905 28.64 18.53 72.66
CA GLY A 905 30.04 18.38 73.06
C GLY A 905 30.61 17.20 72.27
N LEU A 906 31.39 17.48 71.21
CA LEU A 906 32.08 16.48 70.38
C LEU A 906 32.89 15.52 71.28
N ASP A 907 32.47 14.26 71.35
CA ASP A 907 33.17 13.23 72.12
C ASP A 907 34.09 12.44 71.16
N ALA A 908 35.32 12.95 70.99
CA ALA A 908 36.36 12.36 70.15
C ALA A 908 36.69 10.91 70.53
N GLU A 909 36.36 10.51 71.76
CA GLU A 909 36.57 9.16 72.27
C GLU A 909 35.55 8.14 71.72
N ARG A 910 34.36 8.60 71.31
CA ARG A 910 33.33 7.76 70.68
C ARG A 910 33.61 7.53 69.19
N LEU A 911 34.23 8.52 68.54
CA LEU A 911 34.71 8.44 67.16
C LEU A 911 35.92 7.48 67.01
N ALA A 912 36.77 7.42 68.05
CA ALA A 912 37.85 6.44 68.13
C ALA A 912 37.31 5.01 68.35
N ARG A 913 36.31 4.83 69.22
CA ARG A 913 35.69 3.52 69.49
C ARG A 913 34.97 2.94 68.27
N LEU A 914 34.22 3.74 67.51
CA LEU A 914 33.56 3.27 66.27
C LEU A 914 34.57 2.86 65.19
N ARG A 915 35.68 3.60 65.06
CA ARG A 915 36.78 3.23 64.16
C ARG A 915 37.47 1.94 64.59
N GLU A 916 37.73 1.77 65.89
CA GLU A 916 38.26 0.50 66.44
C GLU A 916 37.28 -0.66 66.23
N GLU A 917 35.97 -0.48 66.46
CA GLU A 917 34.96 -1.52 66.26
C GLU A 917 34.85 -1.94 64.79
N THR A 918 34.92 -1.00 63.83
CA THR A 918 34.96 -1.35 62.38
C THR A 918 36.27 -2.04 61.97
N THR A 919 37.39 -1.71 62.61
CA THR A 919 38.69 -2.33 62.30
C THR A 919 38.78 -3.75 62.87
N VAL A 920 38.19 -3.97 64.05
CA VAL A 920 38.12 -5.28 64.71
C VAL A 920 37.18 -6.22 63.96
N VAL A 921 36.01 -5.76 63.49
CA VAL A 921 35.09 -6.57 62.66
C VAL A 921 35.73 -6.92 61.30
N SER A 922 36.50 -6.00 60.70
CA SER A 922 37.25 -6.30 59.47
C SER A 922 38.36 -7.33 59.69
N SER A 923 39.02 -7.34 60.85
CA SER A 923 40.05 -8.33 61.21
C SER A 923 39.48 -9.70 61.57
N MET A 924 38.30 -9.77 62.20
CA MET A 924 37.62 -11.02 62.55
C MET A 924 37.05 -11.73 61.32
N LEU A 925 36.57 -10.99 60.31
CA LEU A 925 36.13 -11.58 59.05
C LEU A 925 37.29 -12.03 58.16
N SER A 926 38.45 -11.36 58.21
CA SER A 926 39.68 -11.82 57.57
C SER A 926 40.28 -13.09 58.20
N ALA A 927 39.89 -13.45 59.43
CA ALA A 927 40.36 -14.65 60.11
C ALA A 927 39.49 -15.91 59.83
N ILE A 928 38.28 -15.74 59.29
CA ILE A 928 37.35 -16.84 58.99
C ILE A 928 37.46 -17.33 57.54
N PHE A 929 38.11 -16.57 56.64
CA PHE A 929 38.38 -16.95 55.24
C PHE A 929 39.88 -17.19 54.96
N ARG A 930 40.50 -18.07 55.73
CA ARG A 930 41.67 -18.83 55.24
C ARG A 930 41.14 -20.14 54.66
N GLU A 931 40.86 -20.14 53.37
CA GLU A 931 40.74 -21.36 52.59
C GLU A 931 42.14 -21.80 52.11
N ASP A 932 42.34 -23.12 52.16
CA ASP A 932 43.55 -23.87 51.83
C ASP A 932 44.03 -23.65 50.39
N ASP A 933 45.22 -23.04 50.23
CA ASP A 933 46.01 -23.19 49.01
C ASP A 933 46.76 -24.54 49.04
N GLY A 934 46.07 -25.60 48.58
CA GLY A 934 46.69 -26.81 48.03
C GLY A 934 47.28 -26.53 46.64
N PRO A 935 48.29 -27.30 46.19
CA PRO A 935 49.49 -26.76 45.56
C PRO A 935 49.24 -26.07 44.21
N VAL A 936 49.92 -24.93 44.09
CA VAL A 936 50.21 -24.22 42.85
C VAL A 936 50.81 -25.19 41.84
N ILE A 937 50.00 -25.59 40.86
CA ILE A 937 50.52 -26.01 39.56
C ILE A 937 50.75 -24.72 38.80
N SER A 938 51.98 -24.20 38.88
CA SER A 938 52.51 -23.34 37.84
C SER A 938 52.36 -24.08 36.51
N PRO A 939 51.72 -23.51 35.48
CA PRO A 939 52.18 -23.78 34.14
C PRO A 939 53.54 -23.11 34.04
N THR A 940 54.55 -23.94 34.29
CA THR A 940 55.90 -23.85 33.76
C THR A 940 55.90 -23.08 32.44
N ASN A 941 56.79 -22.08 32.34
CA ASN A 941 57.32 -21.66 31.06
C ASN A 941 57.92 -22.90 30.38
N ALA A 942 57.12 -23.61 29.59
CA ALA A 942 57.62 -24.40 28.49
C ALA A 942 57.80 -23.40 27.34
N GLY A 943 59.06 -23.04 27.06
CA GLY A 943 59.39 -22.17 25.95
C GLY A 943 58.78 -22.71 24.66
N VAL A 944 57.89 -21.92 24.07
CA VAL A 944 57.49 -22.02 22.67
C VAL A 944 57.43 -20.58 22.17
N ASP A 945 58.52 -20.19 21.49
CA ASP A 945 58.81 -18.97 20.75
C ASP A 945 58.25 -17.61 21.19
N ALA A 946 59.13 -16.62 21.18
CA ALA A 946 58.79 -15.21 21.23
C ALA A 946 57.94 -14.84 20.00
N GLY A 947 56.64 -15.11 20.08
CA GLY A 947 55.65 -14.70 19.09
C GLY A 947 55.36 -13.20 19.21
N PRO A 948 54.85 -12.58 18.13
CA PRO A 948 54.45 -11.18 18.11
C PRO A 948 53.45 -10.88 19.24
N LYS A 949 53.65 -9.76 19.95
CA LYS A 949 52.75 -9.25 20.99
C LYS A 949 52.04 -8.00 20.50
N LEU A 950 50.73 -7.94 20.65
CA LEU A 950 49.96 -6.72 20.38
C LEU A 950 49.83 -5.89 21.67
N PRO A 951 50.13 -4.57 21.63
CA PRO A 951 49.97 -3.71 22.80
C PRO A 951 48.53 -3.74 23.33
N GLY A 952 48.36 -3.95 24.63
CA GLY A 952 47.04 -3.96 25.28
C GLY A 952 46.24 -5.27 25.14
N LEU A 953 46.78 -6.29 24.45
CA LEU A 953 46.16 -7.61 24.32
C LEU A 953 47.08 -8.69 24.91
N ASP A 954 46.53 -9.64 25.66
CA ASP A 954 47.34 -10.73 26.21
C ASP A 954 47.79 -11.72 25.12
N GLN A 955 48.74 -12.60 25.48
CA GLN A 955 49.38 -13.50 24.52
C GLN A 955 48.43 -14.56 23.96
N ALA A 956 47.47 -15.03 24.75
CA ALA A 956 46.51 -16.04 24.33
C ALA A 956 45.56 -15.45 23.27
N HIS A 957 45.02 -14.26 23.53
CA HIS A 957 44.16 -13.55 22.58
C HIS A 957 44.92 -13.03 21.36
N THR A 958 46.19 -12.62 21.51
CA THR A 958 47.06 -12.23 20.39
C THR A 958 47.26 -13.40 19.43
N HIS A 959 47.47 -14.61 19.94
CA HIS A 959 47.65 -15.79 19.10
C HIS A 959 46.38 -16.14 18.31
N VAL A 960 45.21 -16.06 18.95
CA VAL A 960 43.92 -16.27 18.28
C VAL A 960 43.68 -15.22 17.20
N LEU A 961 43.92 -13.95 17.50
CA LEU A 961 43.73 -12.83 16.57
C LEU A 961 44.65 -12.94 15.33
N LEU A 962 45.92 -13.31 15.52
CA LEU A 962 46.85 -13.46 14.40
C LEU A 962 46.55 -14.68 13.53
N ALA A 963 46.04 -15.78 14.11
CA ALA A 963 45.57 -16.91 13.33
C ALA A 963 44.39 -16.53 12.42
N LEU A 964 43.44 -15.74 12.92
CA LEU A 964 42.32 -15.21 12.13
C LEU A 964 42.78 -14.17 11.08
N ALA A 965 43.90 -13.47 11.33
CA ALA A 965 44.49 -12.55 10.37
C ALA A 965 45.18 -13.26 9.19
N GLU A 966 45.49 -14.55 9.29
CA GLU A 966 46.04 -15.34 8.19
C GLU A 966 44.94 -15.89 7.27
N GLN A 967 43.87 -16.43 7.83
CA GLN A 967 42.74 -16.94 7.07
C GLN A 967 41.46 -16.99 7.92
N PRO A 968 40.27 -16.93 7.30
CA PRO A 968 39.02 -17.30 7.94
C PRO A 968 39.04 -18.74 8.46
N ILE A 969 38.44 -18.98 9.62
CA ILE A 969 38.40 -20.30 10.28
C ILE A 969 36.94 -20.67 10.57
N GLU A 970 36.57 -21.93 10.30
CA GLU A 970 35.26 -22.50 10.67
C GLU A 970 35.06 -22.53 12.19
N LEU A 971 33.82 -22.39 12.67
CA LEU A 971 33.51 -22.26 14.10
C LEU A 971 34.11 -23.39 14.96
N ASP A 972 33.98 -24.66 14.55
CA ASP A 972 34.54 -25.81 15.28
C ASP A 972 36.08 -25.74 15.44
N ALA A 973 36.77 -25.24 14.41
CA ALA A 973 38.22 -25.06 14.42
C ALA A 973 38.63 -23.84 15.24
N PHE A 974 37.78 -22.80 15.30
CA PHE A 974 37.96 -21.66 16.17
C PHE A 974 37.78 -22.05 17.66
N GLU A 975 36.80 -22.89 17.99
CA GLU A 975 36.61 -23.41 19.34
C GLU A 975 37.80 -24.26 19.80
N GLU A 976 38.35 -25.11 18.94
CA GLU A 976 39.58 -25.85 19.20
C GLU A 976 40.76 -24.90 19.44
N LEU A 977 40.93 -23.87 18.61
CA LEU A 977 41.98 -22.87 18.76
C LEU A 977 41.88 -22.12 20.10
N CYS A 978 40.68 -21.72 20.50
CA CYS A 978 40.43 -21.09 21.80
C CYS A 978 40.72 -22.06 22.95
N ARG A 979 40.29 -23.32 22.86
CA ARG A 979 40.55 -24.35 23.86
C ARG A 979 42.04 -24.65 24.01
N MET A 980 42.81 -24.68 22.92
CA MET A 980 44.27 -24.82 22.96
C MET A 980 44.94 -23.67 23.74
N GLN A 981 44.37 -22.46 23.67
CA GLN A 981 44.81 -21.29 24.42
C GLN A 981 44.11 -21.14 25.79
N ARG A 982 43.27 -22.11 26.19
CA ARG A 982 42.45 -22.09 27.42
C ARG A 982 41.49 -20.89 27.52
N LEU A 983 40.97 -20.44 26.39
CA LEU A 983 39.98 -19.37 26.27
C LEU A 983 38.58 -19.94 25.98
N LEU A 984 37.54 -19.23 26.43
CA LEU A 984 36.15 -19.47 26.02
C LEU A 984 35.90 -18.76 24.68
N PRO A 985 35.29 -19.41 23.66
CA PRO A 985 35.15 -18.85 22.31
C PRO A 985 34.44 -17.48 22.28
N ASP A 986 33.26 -17.36 22.89
CA ASP A 986 32.51 -16.10 22.93
C ASP A 986 33.26 -14.99 23.65
N GLY A 987 33.91 -15.33 24.78
CA GLY A 987 34.73 -14.38 25.54
C GLY A 987 35.98 -13.92 24.79
N ALA A 988 36.56 -14.79 23.95
CA ALA A 988 37.70 -14.44 23.10
C ALA A 988 37.28 -13.46 22.00
N ILE A 989 36.11 -13.66 21.37
CA ILE A 989 35.55 -12.73 20.37
C ILE A 989 35.28 -11.36 21.00
N GLU A 990 34.61 -11.33 22.17
CA GLU A 990 34.31 -10.09 22.90
C GLU A 990 35.60 -9.33 23.26
N THR A 991 36.57 -10.01 23.85
CA THR A 991 37.85 -9.40 24.27
C THR A 991 38.65 -8.85 23.08
N ILE A 992 38.68 -9.57 21.96
CA ILE A 992 39.36 -9.13 20.73
C ILE A 992 38.65 -7.94 20.09
N ASN A 993 37.32 -7.94 20.08
CA ASN A 993 36.52 -6.85 19.54
C ASN A 993 36.62 -5.58 20.39
N ASP A 994 36.58 -5.71 21.72
CA ASP A 994 36.81 -4.60 22.64
C ASP A 994 38.20 -3.98 22.44
N TRP A 995 39.24 -4.81 22.35
CA TRP A 995 40.59 -4.34 22.06
C TRP A 995 40.69 -3.65 20.69
N SER A 996 40.00 -4.16 19.67
CA SER A 996 39.98 -3.58 18.32
C SER A 996 39.26 -2.24 18.29
N PHE A 997 38.18 -2.06 19.03
CA PHE A 997 37.54 -0.75 19.17
C PHE A 997 38.47 0.25 19.84
N ASP A 998 39.12 -0.14 20.94
CA ASP A 998 40.00 0.77 21.68
C ASP A 998 41.27 1.13 20.88
N SER A 999 41.81 0.21 20.08
CA SER A 999 43.09 0.38 19.39
C SER A 999 42.96 0.80 17.91
N LEU A 1000 41.88 0.40 17.24
CA LEU A 1000 41.67 0.54 15.80
C LEU A 1000 40.39 1.31 15.42
N ASP A 1001 39.54 1.62 16.40
CA ASP A 1001 38.24 2.32 16.25
C ASP A 1001 37.23 1.57 15.35
N ASP A 1002 37.30 0.23 15.35
CA ASP A 1002 36.42 -0.64 14.56
C ASP A 1002 36.35 -2.07 15.12
N LEU A 1003 35.31 -2.83 14.77
CA LEU A 1003 35.07 -4.21 15.18
C LEU A 1003 36.05 -5.16 14.46
N ALA A 1004 36.76 -6.03 15.17
CA ALA A 1004 37.71 -6.95 14.52
C ALA A 1004 37.04 -8.16 13.86
N ILE A 1005 36.13 -8.83 14.58
CA ILE A 1005 35.49 -10.09 14.24
C ILE A 1005 33.99 -9.88 14.12
N GLU A 1006 33.43 -10.26 12.97
CA GLU A 1006 31.99 -10.38 12.72
C GLU A 1006 31.71 -11.87 12.49
N SER A 1007 30.81 -12.50 13.24
CA SER A 1007 30.63 -13.96 13.16
C SER A 1007 29.16 -14.39 13.19
N GLU A 1008 28.80 -15.21 12.20
CA GLU A 1008 27.67 -16.17 12.24
C GLU A 1008 28.25 -17.61 12.21
N ASP A 1009 28.60 -18.19 11.04
CA ASP A 1009 29.10 -19.60 10.92
C ASP A 1009 30.62 -19.77 10.67
N ILE A 1010 31.29 -18.77 10.08
CA ILE A 1010 32.75 -18.74 9.83
C ILE A 1010 33.34 -17.51 10.54
N VAL A 1011 34.33 -17.72 11.41
CA VAL A 1011 34.97 -16.66 12.18
C VAL A 1011 36.07 -16.03 11.32
N SER A 1012 35.94 -14.74 11.00
CA SER A 1012 36.91 -14.03 10.16
C SER A 1012 37.12 -12.58 10.62
N LEU A 1013 38.29 -12.01 10.30
CA LEU A 1013 38.56 -10.60 10.55
C LEU A 1013 38.04 -9.73 9.42
N GLN A 1014 37.62 -8.52 9.77
CA GLN A 1014 37.28 -7.51 8.77
C GLN A 1014 38.49 -7.22 7.85
N PRO A 1015 38.33 -7.31 6.52
CA PRO A 1015 39.47 -7.30 5.58
C PRO A 1015 40.39 -6.08 5.65
N HIS A 1016 39.85 -4.89 5.97
CA HIS A 1016 40.64 -3.66 6.06
C HIS A 1016 41.46 -3.54 7.35
N LEU A 1017 41.14 -4.32 8.38
CA LEU A 1017 41.88 -4.33 9.65
C LEU A 1017 43.09 -5.26 9.63
N ILE A 1018 43.08 -6.29 8.76
CA ILE A 1018 44.11 -7.33 8.67
C ILE A 1018 45.51 -6.72 8.45
N SER A 1019 45.67 -5.79 7.51
CA SER A 1019 46.98 -5.17 7.24
C SER A 1019 47.50 -4.34 8.42
N ARG A 1020 46.59 -3.73 9.18
CA ARG A 1020 46.93 -2.87 10.33
C ARG A 1020 47.32 -3.72 11.54
N ILE A 1021 46.57 -4.78 11.82
CA ILE A 1021 46.88 -5.77 12.86
C ILE A 1021 48.23 -6.45 12.59
N ARG A 1022 48.49 -6.86 11.35
CA ARG A 1022 49.79 -7.42 10.95
C ARG A 1022 50.93 -6.43 11.14
N SER A 1023 50.72 -5.16 10.79
CA SER A 1023 51.75 -4.12 10.99
C SER A 1023 52.09 -3.89 12.47
N MET A 1024 51.08 -3.96 13.35
CA MET A 1024 51.25 -3.82 14.81
C MET A 1024 51.94 -5.02 15.45
N ALA A 1025 51.80 -6.21 14.86
CA ALA A 1025 52.49 -7.41 15.30
C ALA A 1025 53.99 -7.43 14.89
N THR A 1026 54.35 -6.69 13.85
CA THR A 1026 55.74 -6.57 13.36
C THR A 1026 56.49 -5.35 13.91
N ALA A 1027 55.81 -4.45 14.62
CA ALA A 1027 56.35 -3.24 15.24
C ALA A 1027 56.71 -3.49 16.71
#